data_AF-A0A4S4L7W2-F1
#
_entry.id   AF-A0A4S4L7W2-F1
#
_cell.length_a   1.000
_cell.length_b   1.000
_cell.length_c   1.000
_cell.angle_alpha   90.00
_cell.angle_beta   90.00
_cell.angle_gamma   90.00
#
_symmetry.space_group_name_H-M   'P 1'
#
loop_
_entity.id
_entity.type
_entity.pdbx_description
1 polymer ?
#
loop_
_entity_poly.entity_id
_entity_poly.type
_entity_poly.pdbx_seq_one_letter_code
_entity_poly.pdbx_strand_id
1 'polypeptide(L)'
;MLAKLALRRASPLTRAASSQARGLQAILQKSPNDVVITFASRTAMGKYRSGQLKDHPVDEILLALFKATLAKTKLDPSKIDDICVGTCHPPSPLYISRAAAIASGIPANVPIYTVNRLCSSGLMAVRNIAHDIQTGEASVGVAVGVESMTQNPRPSPEIREGVSSHPQSHDCVQPMGWTSERVAQDFKVSREKQDKYALISHSRAEKAQAKGIFNDEIIPIEIGGQKIYKDDTIRPGVTAESLAKLKPVFPDWGDGLTTAGNASGIGDGAALCILTTRERAEKDGMDILGKWVGSSVVGVEPCHMGIGPVPAIQKVLAHTGLKKDDVDVWEINEAFASQFAYCVEELKIPIEKLNINGGAIALTHPLGMTGTRQIVTGLSQLRRQNGQVLCTSMCIGSGMGAAAIFVNEAQLIRIYVDSTILSALLKYSVLATAIGIYKDDSKYRSEVQLAIVDLLNPFHRNTYYIMLSLLIPIVVSCAVFSAHAMSRTSPPPGAIVVRMATTASGEFTSIASAIASLPDDASSQSIFVFPGTYTERVLIDRPGAVSVYGYTMNTMSYSMNQVVLTHSASLGTAGSDDASGTLRIKSDNVALYNIDVRNDFGVSETNGQAIALSNYGSNFGAYACGFVSYQDTLYSNLGTQVYLMSYIEVGSAQESPVACLLYIHLNKGAVDFIFGRQGQAYFERNTIASKGAGCITASGRESNDSSIYIFEQNNVIAALDAFSNVTGNVYLGRPWGDYARVILKNTTVGLQLNKAVWSEWNSGDPRTDNILFAEYDSTGFGVANASRPSFATVLTGEEAAEYTISTAVGNNYTDWVDADYLA
;
A
#
# COMPACT_ATOMS: atom_id res chain seq x y z
N MET A 1 6.78 -20.46 63.65
CA MET A 1 7.64 -19.83 62.63
C MET A 1 7.12 -20.29 61.28
N LEU A 2 6.63 -19.33 60.48
CA LEU A 2 6.25 -19.44 59.05
C LEU A 2 5.05 -20.33 58.66
N ALA A 3 3.87 -19.86 59.07
CA ALA A 3 2.66 -19.88 58.23
C ALA A 3 2.32 -18.42 57.90
N LYS A 4 2.69 -17.95 56.70
CA LYS A 4 2.26 -16.69 56.04
C LYS A 4 2.91 -16.61 54.65
N LEU A 5 2.15 -16.13 53.67
CA LEU A 5 2.42 -16.03 52.21
C LEU A 5 2.20 -17.36 51.46
N ALA A 6 1.20 -17.56 50.61
CA ALA A 6 0.51 -16.64 49.72
C ALA A 6 -0.98 -17.00 49.57
N LEU A 7 -1.85 -16.19 50.17
CA LEU A 7 -3.25 -16.03 49.78
C LEU A 7 -3.31 -14.81 48.85
N ARG A 8 -3.10 -15.03 47.54
CA ARG A 8 -3.59 -14.09 46.51
C ARG A 8 -4.88 -14.67 45.96
N ARG A 9 -5.93 -13.87 46.10
CA ARG A 9 -7.33 -14.14 45.76
C ARG A 9 -7.46 -14.90 44.44
N ALA A 10 -7.94 -16.13 44.48
CA ALA A 10 -8.64 -16.72 43.36
C ALA A 10 -9.89 -15.88 43.12
N SER A 11 -9.93 -15.12 42.02
CA SER A 11 -11.19 -14.61 41.51
C SER A 11 -12.03 -15.82 41.07
N PRO A 12 -13.34 -15.86 41.40
CA PRO A 12 -14.18 -16.96 40.98
C PRO A 12 -14.27 -16.93 39.45
N LEU A 13 -13.88 -18.03 38.81
CA LEU A 13 -14.25 -18.35 37.43
C LEU A 13 -15.77 -18.55 37.39
N THR A 14 -16.51 -17.44 37.45
CA THR A 14 -17.87 -17.38 36.95
C THR A 14 -17.80 -17.76 35.48
N ARG A 15 -18.38 -18.91 35.16
CA ARG A 15 -18.76 -19.35 33.82
C ARG A 15 -19.78 -18.36 33.27
N ALA A 16 -19.31 -17.16 32.91
CA ALA A 16 -20.10 -16.22 32.16
C ALA A 16 -20.22 -16.82 30.76
N ALA A 17 -21.41 -17.33 30.42
CA ALA A 17 -21.86 -17.24 29.05
C ALA A 17 -21.77 -15.75 28.70
N SER A 18 -20.65 -15.33 28.10
CA SER A 18 -20.40 -13.93 27.88
C SER A 18 -21.49 -13.42 26.95
N SER A 19 -22.30 -12.51 27.47
CA SER A 19 -23.04 -11.55 26.65
C SER A 19 -22.02 -10.62 26.00
N GLN A 20 -21.10 -11.16 25.20
CA GLN A 20 -20.27 -10.35 24.33
C GLN A 20 -21.23 -9.55 23.45
N ALA A 21 -21.04 -8.24 23.42
CA ALA A 21 -21.73 -7.38 22.48
C ALA A 21 -21.58 -7.99 21.07
N ARG A 22 -22.67 -8.03 20.31
CA ARG A 22 -22.71 -8.58 18.95
C ARG A 22 -23.05 -7.47 17.96
N GLY A 23 -22.71 -7.67 16.70
CA GLY A 23 -22.95 -6.74 15.61
C GLY A 23 -21.76 -5.86 15.29
N LEU A 24 -21.91 -5.05 14.23
CA LEU A 24 -20.81 -4.30 13.61
C LEU A 24 -19.99 -3.48 14.62
N GLN A 25 -20.64 -2.68 15.48
CA GLN A 25 -19.94 -1.85 16.46
C GLN A 25 -19.11 -2.68 17.45
N ALA A 26 -19.61 -3.84 17.86
CA ALA A 26 -18.91 -4.69 18.80
C ALA A 26 -17.65 -5.31 18.19
N ILE A 27 -17.72 -5.74 16.93
CA ILE A 27 -16.56 -6.34 16.25
C ILE A 27 -15.53 -5.29 15.84
N LEU A 28 -15.92 -4.02 15.67
CA LEU A 28 -15.00 -2.92 15.38
C LEU A 28 -14.28 -2.41 16.65
N GLN A 29 -14.86 -2.63 17.83
CA GLN A 29 -14.21 -2.26 19.08
C GLN A 29 -12.89 -3.03 19.26
N LYS A 30 -11.82 -2.31 19.60
CA LYS A 30 -10.50 -2.87 19.83
C LYS A 30 -10.34 -3.29 21.29
N SER A 31 -9.81 -4.48 21.51
CA SER A 31 -9.48 -5.04 22.82
C SER A 31 -8.03 -5.56 22.84
N PRO A 32 -7.30 -5.45 23.96
CA PRO A 32 -5.95 -6.02 24.09
C PRO A 32 -5.88 -7.53 23.79
N ASN A 33 -6.98 -8.25 24.06
CA ASN A 33 -7.10 -9.69 23.85
C ASN A 33 -7.58 -10.06 22.43
N ASP A 34 -7.75 -9.08 21.54
CA ASP A 34 -8.10 -9.37 20.15
C ASP A 34 -6.99 -10.20 19.50
N VAL A 35 -7.37 -11.23 18.74
CA VAL A 35 -6.44 -11.95 17.87
C VAL A 35 -6.25 -11.14 16.59
N VAL A 36 -5.06 -10.61 16.41
CA VAL A 36 -4.72 -9.75 15.27
C VAL A 36 -3.78 -10.46 14.31
N ILE A 37 -3.91 -10.15 13.02
CA ILE A 37 -3.01 -10.55 11.95
C ILE A 37 -2.00 -9.42 11.77
N THR A 38 -0.72 -9.72 11.98
CA THR A 38 0.38 -8.75 11.88
C THR A 38 1.11 -8.81 10.55
N PHE A 39 1.00 -9.95 9.86
CA PHE A 39 1.52 -10.12 8.52
C PHE A 39 0.64 -11.09 7.73
N ALA A 40 0.40 -10.81 6.45
CA ALA A 40 -0.38 -11.66 5.56
C ALA A 40 0.20 -11.53 4.14
N SER A 41 0.61 -12.64 3.53
CA SER A 41 1.15 -12.65 2.16
C SER A 41 0.99 -14.02 1.51
N ARG A 42 1.10 -14.06 0.19
CA ARG A 42 1.06 -15.28 -0.62
C ARG A 42 2.19 -15.34 -1.63
N THR A 43 2.55 -16.53 -2.07
CA THR A 43 3.36 -16.70 -3.27
C THR A 43 2.54 -16.31 -4.50
N ALA A 44 3.21 -16.06 -5.62
CA ALA A 44 2.56 -16.22 -6.91
C ALA A 44 2.11 -17.68 -7.10
N MET A 45 1.02 -17.87 -7.82
CA MET A 45 0.46 -19.19 -8.14
C MET A 45 0.98 -19.68 -9.49
N GLY A 46 1.14 -21.00 -9.59
CA GLY A 46 1.61 -21.70 -10.77
C GLY A 46 0.52 -22.53 -11.44
N LYS A 47 0.47 -22.50 -12.78
CA LYS A 47 -0.35 -23.42 -13.59
C LYS A 47 0.06 -24.87 -13.40
N TYR A 48 -0.93 -25.76 -13.33
CA TYR A 48 -0.71 -27.21 -13.31
C TYR A 48 0.17 -27.69 -14.48
N ARG A 49 1.23 -28.45 -14.16
CA ARG A 49 2.19 -29.11 -15.08
C ARG A 49 2.96 -28.21 -16.06
N SER A 50 2.63 -26.93 -16.19
CA SER A 50 3.24 -26.01 -17.14
C SER A 50 3.63 -24.65 -16.54
N GLY A 51 3.29 -24.41 -15.28
CA GLY A 51 3.60 -23.17 -14.59
C GLY A 51 4.96 -23.15 -13.90
N GLN A 52 5.28 -22.00 -13.33
CA GLN A 52 6.53 -21.65 -12.66
C GLN A 52 6.82 -22.49 -11.39
N LEU A 53 5.83 -23.19 -10.85
CA LEU A 53 5.98 -24.05 -9.67
C LEU A 53 5.93 -25.54 -9.98
N LYS A 54 5.86 -25.93 -11.26
CA LYS A 54 5.58 -27.31 -11.68
C LYS A 54 6.61 -28.34 -11.18
N ASP A 55 7.88 -27.94 -11.05
CA ASP A 55 8.98 -28.82 -10.66
C ASP A 55 9.29 -28.76 -9.15
N HIS A 56 8.54 -27.96 -8.39
CA HIS A 56 8.83 -27.68 -6.98
C HIS A 56 7.84 -28.39 -6.04
N PRO A 57 8.33 -29.28 -5.16
CA PRO A 57 7.51 -29.93 -4.14
C PRO A 57 7.13 -28.95 -3.02
N VAL A 58 6.18 -29.36 -2.17
CA VAL A 58 5.59 -28.50 -1.13
C VAL A 58 6.61 -27.98 -0.12
N ASP A 59 7.60 -28.78 0.27
CA ASP A 59 8.68 -28.37 1.16
C ASP A 59 9.57 -27.28 0.57
N GLU A 60 9.91 -27.31 -0.72
CA GLU A 60 10.65 -26.22 -1.36
C GLU A 60 9.85 -24.92 -1.39
N ILE A 61 8.54 -25.00 -1.72
CA ILE A 61 7.64 -23.85 -1.71
C ILE A 61 7.53 -23.27 -0.29
N LEU A 62 7.36 -24.12 0.72
CA LEU A 62 7.31 -23.72 2.13
C LEU A 62 8.62 -23.10 2.60
N LEU A 63 9.76 -23.73 2.29
CA LEU A 63 11.09 -23.25 2.65
C LEU A 63 11.30 -21.83 2.13
N ALA A 64 10.97 -21.60 0.86
CA ALA A 64 11.12 -20.30 0.22
C ALA A 64 10.15 -19.27 0.81
N LEU A 65 8.89 -19.65 1.08
CA LEU A 65 7.91 -18.78 1.73
C LEU A 65 8.34 -18.37 3.14
N PHE A 66 8.80 -19.32 3.97
CA PHE A 66 9.25 -19.02 5.33
C PHE A 66 10.47 -18.11 5.31
N LYS A 67 11.48 -18.39 4.47
CA LYS A 67 12.66 -17.52 4.31
C LYS A 67 12.27 -16.11 3.91
N ALA A 68 11.42 -15.96 2.88
CA ALA A 68 10.96 -14.66 2.43
C ALA A 68 10.18 -13.91 3.53
N THR A 69 9.32 -14.63 4.25
CA THR A 69 8.52 -14.09 5.36
C THR A 69 9.41 -13.58 6.50
N LEU A 70 10.35 -14.39 6.99
CA LEU A 70 11.29 -13.98 8.05
C LEU A 70 12.15 -12.80 7.60
N ALA A 71 12.63 -12.82 6.35
CA ALA A 71 13.40 -11.72 5.79
C ALA A 71 12.59 -10.41 5.70
N LYS A 72 11.29 -10.48 5.36
CA LYS A 72 10.40 -9.33 5.22
C LYS A 72 9.95 -8.77 6.58
N THR A 73 9.57 -9.63 7.50
CA THR A 73 8.99 -9.25 8.81
C THR A 73 10.02 -8.97 9.88
N LYS A 74 11.25 -9.47 9.72
CA LYS A 74 12.31 -9.45 10.75
C LYS A 74 11.87 -10.09 12.07
N LEU A 75 10.81 -10.91 12.05
CA LEU A 75 10.37 -11.66 13.21
C LEU A 75 11.49 -12.59 13.66
N ASP A 76 11.86 -12.49 14.93
CA ASP A 76 12.74 -13.48 15.57
C ASP A 76 11.99 -14.82 15.59
N PRO A 77 12.46 -15.84 14.84
CA PRO A 77 11.74 -17.09 14.70
C PRO A 77 11.65 -17.87 16.01
N SER A 78 12.47 -17.57 17.01
CA SER A 78 12.37 -18.16 18.35
C SER A 78 11.15 -17.69 19.15
N LYS A 79 10.48 -16.63 18.69
CA LYS A 79 9.25 -16.10 19.30
C LYS A 79 7.99 -16.80 18.83
N ILE A 80 8.07 -17.65 17.81
CA ILE A 80 6.93 -18.41 17.30
C ILE A 80 6.66 -19.56 18.28
N ASP A 81 5.43 -19.63 18.78
CA ASP A 81 5.00 -20.68 19.70
C ASP A 81 4.44 -21.90 18.97
N ASP A 82 3.80 -21.70 17.81
CA ASP A 82 3.31 -22.81 16.97
C ASP A 82 3.12 -22.41 15.50
N ILE A 83 3.12 -23.42 14.63
CA ILE A 83 2.88 -23.30 13.19
C ILE A 83 1.80 -24.31 12.78
N CYS A 84 0.71 -23.84 12.18
CA CYS A 84 -0.31 -24.70 11.59
C CYS A 84 -0.24 -24.65 10.07
N VAL A 85 -0.06 -25.80 9.41
CA VAL A 85 0.00 -25.91 7.96
C VAL A 85 -1.23 -26.62 7.39
N GLY A 86 -2.06 -25.87 6.68
CA GLY A 86 -3.20 -26.36 5.91
C GLY A 86 -2.76 -26.93 4.55
N THR A 87 -2.98 -28.22 4.32
CA THR A 87 -2.65 -28.89 3.05
C THR A 87 -3.46 -30.17 2.85
N CYS A 88 -3.70 -30.60 1.60
CA CYS A 88 -4.66 -31.67 1.31
C CYS A 88 -4.01 -32.98 0.83
N HIS A 89 -3.14 -32.90 -0.18
CA HIS A 89 -2.71 -34.08 -0.95
C HIS A 89 -1.29 -34.57 -0.73
N PRO A 90 -0.30 -33.74 -0.31
CA PRO A 90 1.05 -34.22 -0.08
C PRO A 90 1.06 -35.41 0.88
N PRO A 91 1.80 -36.48 0.56
CA PRO A 91 1.92 -37.61 1.45
C PRO A 91 2.67 -37.18 2.71
N SER A 92 2.18 -37.62 3.87
CA SER A 92 2.85 -37.38 5.17
C SER A 92 3.25 -35.90 5.36
N PRO A 93 2.31 -34.94 5.19
CA PRO A 93 2.63 -33.52 5.01
C PRO A 93 3.34 -32.88 6.21
N LEU A 94 3.17 -33.47 7.40
CA LEU A 94 3.80 -33.01 8.63
C LEU A 94 5.33 -33.04 8.55
N TYR A 95 5.90 -34.13 8.03
CA TYR A 95 7.34 -34.31 7.98
C TYR A 95 8.00 -33.27 7.06
N ILE A 96 7.46 -33.10 5.86
CA ILE A 96 7.99 -32.15 4.87
C ILE A 96 7.80 -30.69 5.34
N SER A 97 6.67 -30.38 6.00
CA SER A 97 6.42 -29.05 6.55
C SER A 97 7.40 -28.73 7.69
N ARG A 98 7.64 -29.70 8.58
CA ARG A 98 8.62 -29.58 9.68
C ARG A 98 10.02 -29.35 9.16
N ALA A 99 10.45 -30.14 8.19
CA ALA A 99 11.76 -30.03 7.58
C ALA A 99 11.95 -28.66 6.92
N ALA A 100 10.97 -28.19 6.15
CA ALA A 100 11.00 -26.87 5.51
C ALA A 100 11.10 -25.73 6.52
N ALA A 101 10.33 -25.77 7.61
CA ALA A 101 10.39 -24.78 8.68
C ALA A 101 11.80 -24.73 9.32
N ILE A 102 12.36 -25.87 9.72
CA ILE A 102 13.71 -25.92 10.30
C ILE A 102 14.76 -25.41 9.30
N ALA A 103 14.70 -25.87 8.04
CA ALA A 103 15.63 -25.47 6.99
C ALA A 103 15.53 -23.97 6.64
N SER A 104 14.41 -23.32 6.97
CA SER A 104 14.23 -21.87 6.79
C SER A 104 14.86 -21.02 7.90
N GLY A 105 15.37 -21.66 8.97
CA GLY A 105 15.94 -20.99 10.14
C GLY A 105 15.02 -20.94 11.35
N ILE A 106 13.83 -21.58 11.29
CA ILE A 106 12.94 -21.69 12.45
C ILE A 106 13.53 -22.71 13.44
N PRO A 107 13.75 -22.35 14.71
CA PRO A 107 14.38 -23.22 15.69
C PRO A 107 13.65 -24.55 15.91
N ALA A 108 14.40 -25.61 16.22
CA ALA A 108 13.88 -26.96 16.42
C ALA A 108 12.95 -27.12 17.63
N ASN A 109 12.88 -26.14 18.53
CA ASN A 109 11.96 -26.11 19.66
C ASN A 109 10.59 -25.51 19.33
N VAL A 110 10.44 -24.78 18.21
CA VAL A 110 9.13 -24.31 17.73
C VAL A 110 8.36 -25.50 17.18
N PRO A 111 7.18 -25.89 17.68
CA PRO A 111 6.39 -26.99 17.11
C PRO A 111 5.73 -26.62 15.78
N ILE A 112 5.17 -27.63 15.11
CA ILE A 112 4.38 -27.48 13.89
C ILE A 112 3.42 -28.66 13.77
N TYR A 113 2.23 -28.42 13.26
CA TYR A 113 1.28 -29.47 12.91
C TYR A 113 0.58 -29.17 11.59
N THR A 114 -0.05 -30.19 11.01
CA THR A 114 -0.82 -30.05 9.76
C THR A 114 -2.31 -30.23 10.02
N VAL A 115 -3.12 -29.50 9.25
CA VAL A 115 -4.58 -29.64 9.26
C VAL A 115 -5.08 -29.91 7.85
N ASN A 116 -5.99 -30.88 7.72
CA ASN A 116 -6.67 -31.16 6.46
C ASN A 116 -8.18 -31.10 6.68
N ARG A 117 -8.79 -30.07 6.11
CA ARG A 117 -10.24 -29.95 5.90
C ARG A 117 -10.49 -29.56 4.45
N LEU A 118 -9.83 -30.30 3.55
CA LEU A 118 -9.84 -30.12 2.09
C LEU A 118 -9.68 -28.64 1.69
N CYS A 119 -10.57 -28.12 0.85
CA CYS A 119 -10.53 -26.76 0.31
C CYS A 119 -10.41 -25.64 1.35
N SER A 120 -10.78 -25.90 2.61
CA SER A 120 -10.71 -24.92 3.70
C SER A 120 -9.47 -25.04 4.58
N SER A 121 -8.52 -25.93 4.27
CA SER A 121 -7.40 -26.25 5.17
C SER A 121 -6.58 -25.02 5.58
N GLY A 122 -6.28 -24.10 4.67
CA GLY A 122 -5.61 -22.83 5.01
C GLY A 122 -6.44 -21.93 5.93
N LEU A 123 -7.76 -21.86 5.73
CA LEU A 123 -8.65 -21.14 6.64
C LEU A 123 -8.71 -21.82 8.03
N MET A 124 -8.68 -23.15 8.07
CA MET A 124 -8.62 -23.90 9.32
C MET A 124 -7.30 -23.68 10.04
N ALA A 125 -6.19 -23.51 9.32
CA ALA A 125 -4.92 -23.17 9.94
C ALA A 125 -4.99 -21.81 10.66
N VAL A 126 -5.59 -20.80 10.02
CA VAL A 126 -5.82 -19.48 10.64
C VAL A 126 -6.76 -19.58 11.84
N ARG A 127 -7.86 -20.33 11.70
CA ARG A 127 -8.80 -20.58 12.80
C ARG A 127 -8.13 -21.23 14.00
N ASN A 128 -7.33 -22.27 13.79
CA ASN A 128 -6.73 -23.01 14.89
C ASN A 128 -5.71 -22.13 15.63
N ILE A 129 -4.78 -21.49 14.92
CA ILE A 129 -3.85 -20.54 15.53
C ILE A 129 -4.57 -19.42 16.26
N ALA A 130 -5.67 -18.90 15.70
CA ALA A 130 -6.47 -17.89 16.38
C ALA A 130 -7.09 -18.40 17.68
N HIS A 131 -7.59 -19.64 17.71
CA HIS A 131 -8.07 -20.26 18.94
C HIS A 131 -6.95 -20.50 19.94
N ASP A 132 -5.80 -20.99 19.51
CA ASP A 132 -4.64 -21.24 20.38
C ASP A 132 -4.16 -19.94 21.05
N ILE A 133 -4.19 -18.82 20.33
CA ILE A 133 -3.92 -17.49 20.89
C ILE A 133 -5.04 -17.04 21.83
N GLN A 134 -6.30 -17.23 21.44
CA GLN A 134 -7.46 -16.83 22.24
C GLN A 134 -7.55 -17.59 23.57
N THR A 135 -7.10 -18.84 23.62
CA THR A 135 -7.04 -19.67 24.85
C THR A 135 -5.77 -19.43 25.66
N GLY A 136 -4.77 -18.73 25.10
CA GLY A 136 -3.48 -18.48 25.72
C GLY A 136 -2.48 -19.64 25.61
N GLU A 137 -2.74 -20.62 24.73
CA GLU A 137 -1.83 -21.73 24.43
C GLU A 137 -0.63 -21.27 23.57
N ALA A 138 -0.85 -20.32 22.68
CA ALA A 138 0.18 -19.64 21.89
C ALA A 138 0.13 -18.12 22.11
N SER A 139 1.27 -17.44 22.08
CA SER A 139 1.35 -15.97 22.05
C SER A 139 1.57 -15.44 20.64
N VAL A 140 2.41 -16.10 19.84
CA VAL A 140 2.63 -15.80 18.42
C VAL A 140 2.52 -17.10 17.64
N GLY A 141 1.65 -17.13 16.63
CA GLY A 141 1.44 -18.30 15.80
C GLY A 141 1.50 -17.98 14.31
N VAL A 142 1.91 -18.96 13.51
CA VAL A 142 1.99 -18.86 12.06
C VAL A 142 1.00 -19.83 11.42
N ALA A 143 0.04 -19.29 10.67
CA ALA A 143 -0.92 -20.08 9.92
C ALA A 143 -0.53 -20.08 8.43
N VAL A 144 -0.39 -21.27 7.85
CA VAL A 144 0.04 -21.46 6.46
C VAL A 144 -1.00 -22.27 5.71
N GLY A 145 -1.24 -21.94 4.44
CA GLY A 145 -1.90 -22.81 3.48
C GLY A 145 -0.97 -23.08 2.31
N VAL A 146 -0.80 -24.34 1.92
CA VAL A 146 0.07 -24.73 0.79
C VAL A 146 -0.49 -25.92 0.04
N GLU A 147 -0.31 -25.92 -1.27
CA GLU A 147 -0.59 -27.07 -2.12
C GLU A 147 0.35 -27.09 -3.34
N SER A 148 0.79 -28.29 -3.73
CA SER A 148 1.35 -28.55 -5.06
C SER A 148 0.55 -29.69 -5.66
N MET A 149 -0.46 -29.34 -6.45
CA MET A 149 -1.33 -30.29 -7.14
C MET A 149 -0.62 -30.90 -8.36
N THR A 150 0.41 -30.22 -8.90
CA THR A 150 1.29 -30.77 -9.93
C THR A 150 2.04 -32.00 -9.44
N GLN A 151 2.63 -31.92 -8.24
CA GLN A 151 3.37 -33.02 -7.63
C GLN A 151 2.46 -34.00 -6.89
N ASN A 152 1.34 -33.52 -6.36
CA ASN A 152 0.40 -34.31 -5.55
C ASN A 152 -1.02 -34.20 -6.14
N PRO A 153 -1.28 -34.84 -7.30
CA PRO A 153 -2.62 -34.85 -7.87
C PRO A 153 -3.59 -35.53 -6.90
N ARG A 154 -4.87 -35.17 -6.99
CA ARG A 154 -5.90 -35.72 -6.12
C ARG A 154 -5.89 -37.26 -6.17
N PRO A 155 -5.73 -37.95 -5.03
CA PRO A 155 -5.86 -39.40 -4.99
C PRO A 155 -7.33 -39.82 -5.19
N SER A 156 -7.55 -41.01 -5.75
CA SER A 156 -8.87 -41.66 -5.77
C SER A 156 -9.11 -42.29 -4.40
N PRO A 157 -9.98 -41.71 -3.53
CA PRO A 157 -10.16 -42.24 -2.20
C PRO A 157 -11.05 -43.49 -2.24
N GLU A 158 -10.59 -44.55 -1.59
CA GLU A 158 -11.35 -45.80 -1.45
C GLU A 158 -12.00 -45.88 -0.06
N ILE A 159 -13.25 -46.30 -0.01
CA ILE A 159 -13.97 -46.62 1.22
C ILE A 159 -14.37 -48.08 1.22
N ARG A 160 -14.40 -48.70 2.40
CA ARG A 160 -14.79 -50.11 2.56
C ARG A 160 -16.25 -50.32 2.19
N GLU A 161 -16.57 -51.48 1.63
CA GLU A 161 -17.92 -51.83 1.15
C GLU A 161 -19.02 -51.57 2.19
N GLY A 162 -18.82 -51.98 3.44
CA GLY A 162 -19.80 -51.76 4.51
C GLY A 162 -20.12 -50.27 4.75
N VAL A 163 -19.15 -49.38 4.53
CA VAL A 163 -19.31 -47.92 4.63
C VAL A 163 -19.92 -47.37 3.34
N SER A 164 -19.45 -47.83 2.18
CA SER A 164 -19.94 -47.45 0.85
C SER A 164 -21.41 -47.80 0.61
N SER A 165 -21.96 -48.78 1.34
CA SER A 165 -23.37 -49.16 1.25
C SER A 165 -24.35 -48.05 1.62
N HIS A 166 -23.93 -47.06 2.43
CA HIS A 166 -24.73 -45.90 2.75
C HIS A 166 -24.57 -44.83 1.65
N PRO A 167 -25.64 -44.40 0.94
CA PRO A 167 -25.54 -43.50 -0.22
C PRO A 167 -24.75 -42.22 0.05
N GLN A 168 -25.05 -41.50 1.14
CA GLN A 168 -24.33 -40.28 1.46
C GLN A 168 -22.85 -40.52 1.81
N SER A 169 -22.52 -41.71 2.32
CA SER A 169 -21.12 -42.05 2.61
C SER A 169 -20.35 -42.35 1.32
N HIS A 170 -21.02 -42.98 0.35
CA HIS A 170 -20.48 -43.18 -0.99
C HIS A 170 -20.23 -41.84 -1.69
N ASP A 171 -21.12 -40.87 -1.50
CA ASP A 171 -20.98 -39.54 -2.10
C ASP A 171 -19.76 -38.76 -1.56
N CYS A 172 -19.28 -39.07 -0.34
CA CYS A 172 -18.10 -38.41 0.24
C CYS A 172 -16.81 -38.60 -0.56
N VAL A 173 -16.69 -39.69 -1.33
CA VAL A 173 -15.50 -40.00 -2.14
C VAL A 173 -15.65 -39.66 -3.62
N GLN A 174 -16.82 -39.18 -4.04
CA GLN A 174 -17.10 -38.88 -5.43
C GLN A 174 -16.27 -37.71 -5.97
N PRO A 175 -16.08 -37.63 -7.29
CA PRO A 175 -15.38 -36.49 -7.89
C PRO A 175 -16.05 -35.15 -7.63
N MET A 176 -15.28 -34.10 -7.36
CA MET A 176 -15.87 -32.76 -7.14
C MET A 176 -16.58 -32.24 -8.39
N GLY A 177 -16.11 -32.61 -9.59
CA GLY A 177 -16.81 -32.32 -10.85
C GLY A 177 -18.22 -32.91 -10.91
N TRP A 178 -18.43 -34.09 -10.32
CA TRP A 178 -19.76 -34.70 -10.22
C TRP A 178 -20.67 -33.86 -9.34
N THR A 179 -20.18 -33.39 -8.19
CA THR A 179 -20.97 -32.50 -7.32
C THR A 179 -21.29 -31.16 -7.98
N SER A 180 -20.44 -30.66 -8.89
CA SER A 180 -20.73 -29.47 -9.71
C SER A 180 -21.93 -29.71 -10.62
N GLU A 181 -21.95 -30.84 -11.32
CA GLU A 181 -23.09 -31.21 -12.19
C GLU A 181 -24.36 -31.42 -11.37
N ARG A 182 -24.28 -32.07 -10.20
CA ARG A 182 -25.41 -32.23 -9.27
C ARG A 182 -26.00 -30.89 -8.85
N VAL A 183 -25.16 -29.94 -8.43
CA VAL A 183 -25.61 -28.59 -8.08
C VAL A 183 -26.24 -27.87 -9.28
N ALA A 184 -25.63 -27.98 -10.46
CA ALA A 184 -26.16 -27.34 -11.66
C ALA A 184 -27.53 -27.89 -12.06
N GLN A 185 -27.73 -29.20 -11.96
CA GLN A 185 -29.00 -29.87 -12.28
C GLN A 185 -30.07 -29.59 -11.23
N ASP A 186 -29.77 -29.89 -9.96
CA ASP A 186 -30.76 -29.88 -8.88
C ASP A 186 -31.21 -28.43 -8.55
N PHE A 187 -30.31 -27.44 -8.71
CA PHE A 187 -30.60 -26.01 -8.50
C PHE A 187 -30.75 -25.21 -9.80
N LYS A 188 -30.82 -25.88 -10.95
CA LYS A 188 -31.09 -25.28 -12.28
C LYS A 188 -30.15 -24.12 -12.65
N VAL A 189 -28.85 -24.31 -12.43
CA VAL A 189 -27.80 -23.34 -12.79
C VAL A 189 -27.33 -23.59 -14.23
N SER A 190 -27.94 -22.86 -15.18
CA SER A 190 -27.67 -23.06 -16.61
C SER A 190 -26.22 -22.80 -17.01
N ARG A 191 -25.80 -23.37 -18.15
CA ARG A 191 -24.46 -23.16 -18.72
C ARG A 191 -24.16 -21.67 -18.97
N GLU A 192 -25.11 -20.91 -19.49
CA GLU A 192 -24.95 -19.48 -19.76
C GLU A 192 -24.70 -18.70 -18.47
N LYS A 193 -25.38 -19.09 -17.39
CA LYS A 193 -25.16 -18.49 -16.06
C LYS A 193 -23.75 -18.83 -15.55
N GLN A 194 -23.31 -20.08 -15.68
CA GLN A 194 -21.97 -20.50 -15.28
C GLN A 194 -20.89 -19.72 -16.04
N ASP A 195 -21.00 -19.64 -17.36
CA ASP A 195 -20.03 -18.93 -18.20
C ASP A 195 -20.05 -17.41 -17.95
N LYS A 196 -21.20 -16.83 -17.61
CA LYS A 196 -21.29 -15.41 -17.21
C LYS A 196 -20.47 -15.11 -15.95
N TYR A 197 -20.59 -15.94 -14.90
CA TYR A 197 -19.80 -15.74 -13.67
C TYR A 197 -18.32 -16.02 -13.91
N ALA A 198 -17.99 -17.02 -14.73
CA ALA A 198 -16.61 -17.29 -15.12
C ALA A 198 -15.97 -16.10 -15.87
N LEU A 199 -16.70 -15.48 -16.79
CA LEU A 199 -16.25 -14.30 -17.51
C LEU A 199 -15.98 -13.11 -16.57
N ILE A 200 -16.85 -12.90 -15.57
CA ILE A 200 -16.65 -11.86 -14.55
C ILE A 200 -15.34 -12.10 -13.80
N SER A 201 -15.09 -13.34 -13.36
CA SER A 201 -13.87 -13.71 -12.63
C SER A 201 -12.62 -13.48 -13.49
N HIS A 202 -12.60 -13.99 -14.72
CA HIS A 202 -11.48 -13.80 -15.66
C HIS A 202 -11.22 -12.32 -15.96
N SER A 203 -12.26 -11.56 -16.28
CA SER A 203 -12.14 -10.14 -16.60
C SER A 203 -11.59 -9.32 -15.43
N ARG A 204 -11.98 -9.66 -14.19
CA ARG A 204 -11.49 -8.98 -12.99
C ARG A 204 -10.04 -9.32 -12.69
N ALA A 205 -9.67 -10.60 -12.77
CA ALA A 205 -8.29 -11.03 -12.54
C ALA A 205 -7.33 -10.45 -13.59
N GLU A 206 -7.71 -10.43 -14.86
CA GLU A 206 -6.93 -9.80 -15.93
C GLU A 206 -6.71 -8.31 -15.64
N LYS A 207 -7.77 -7.56 -15.31
CA LYS A 207 -7.68 -6.15 -14.96
C LYS A 207 -6.85 -5.91 -13.70
N ALA A 208 -7.00 -6.75 -12.67
CA ALA A 208 -6.26 -6.65 -11.42
C ALA A 208 -4.76 -6.88 -11.65
N GLN A 209 -4.39 -7.91 -12.42
CA GLN A 209 -3.00 -8.18 -12.76
C GLN A 209 -2.40 -7.08 -13.64
N ALA A 210 -3.13 -6.58 -14.63
CA ALA A 210 -2.66 -5.49 -15.50
C ALA A 210 -2.38 -4.19 -14.71
N LYS A 211 -3.13 -3.95 -13.62
CA LYS A 211 -2.96 -2.80 -12.72
C LYS A 211 -1.96 -3.05 -11.58
N GLY A 212 -1.34 -4.22 -11.50
CA GLY A 212 -0.42 -4.56 -10.41
C GLY A 212 -1.11 -4.68 -9.04
N ILE A 213 -2.43 -4.95 -9.00
CA ILE A 213 -3.20 -5.04 -7.75
C ILE A 213 -2.67 -6.12 -6.81
N PHE A 214 -2.09 -7.19 -7.35
CA PHE A 214 -1.56 -8.30 -6.55
C PHE A 214 -0.15 -8.06 -5.98
N ASN A 215 0.52 -6.95 -6.34
CA ASN A 215 1.89 -6.67 -5.92
C ASN A 215 2.01 -6.48 -4.41
N ASP A 216 0.93 -6.07 -3.74
CA ASP A 216 0.92 -5.84 -2.29
C ASP A 216 0.60 -7.09 -1.45
N GLU A 217 0.12 -8.16 -2.09
CA GLU A 217 -0.18 -9.45 -1.47
C GLU A 217 0.82 -10.55 -1.84
N ILE A 218 1.48 -10.44 -3.01
CA ILE A 218 2.50 -11.40 -3.43
C ILE A 218 3.84 -11.08 -2.77
N ILE A 219 4.35 -12.03 -1.99
CA ILE A 219 5.75 -12.03 -1.56
C ILE A 219 6.60 -12.76 -2.61
N PRO A 220 7.61 -12.11 -3.22
CA PRO A 220 8.52 -12.79 -4.13
C PRO A 220 9.29 -13.90 -3.41
N ILE A 221 9.33 -15.08 -3.99
CA ILE A 221 10.14 -16.21 -3.50
C ILE A 221 11.20 -16.59 -4.53
N GLU A 222 12.27 -17.22 -4.06
CA GLU A 222 13.33 -17.73 -4.92
C GLU A 222 13.46 -19.24 -4.71
N ILE A 223 13.33 -20.02 -5.78
CA ILE A 223 13.50 -21.47 -5.78
C ILE A 223 14.36 -21.85 -6.99
N GLY A 224 15.43 -22.63 -6.77
CA GLY A 224 16.32 -23.05 -7.86
C GLY A 224 16.97 -21.91 -8.65
N GLY A 225 17.15 -20.72 -8.04
CA GLY A 225 17.67 -19.52 -8.71
C GLY A 225 16.64 -18.77 -9.58
N GLN A 226 15.38 -19.23 -9.61
CA GLN A 226 14.27 -18.54 -10.26
C GLN A 226 13.49 -17.70 -9.25
N LYS A 227 13.33 -16.40 -9.55
CA LYS A 227 12.43 -15.52 -8.80
C LYS A 227 10.99 -15.69 -9.27
N ILE A 228 10.10 -16.05 -8.35
CA ILE A 228 8.67 -16.28 -8.57
C ILE A 228 7.89 -15.17 -7.86
N TYR A 229 7.21 -14.31 -8.63
CA TYR A 229 6.61 -13.07 -8.11
C TYR A 229 5.37 -12.57 -8.86
N LYS A 230 4.90 -13.30 -9.88
CA LYS A 230 3.71 -12.92 -10.67
C LYS A 230 2.89 -14.16 -10.99
N ASP A 231 1.57 -14.09 -10.84
CA ASP A 231 0.68 -15.22 -11.15
C ASP A 231 0.77 -15.55 -12.65
N ASP A 232 1.10 -16.79 -12.97
CA ASP A 232 1.12 -17.26 -14.37
C ASP A 232 -0.21 -17.92 -14.78
N THR A 233 -1.19 -17.97 -13.87
CA THR A 233 -2.46 -18.68 -14.00
C THR A 233 -3.50 -17.89 -14.80
N ILE A 234 -3.45 -16.55 -14.73
CA ILE A 234 -4.42 -15.64 -15.34
C ILE A 234 -4.29 -15.67 -16.87
N ARG A 235 -5.43 -15.87 -17.54
CA ARG A 235 -5.52 -15.93 -19.01
C ARG A 235 -6.03 -14.59 -19.56
N PRO A 236 -5.27 -13.90 -20.43
CA PRO A 236 -5.74 -12.66 -21.05
C PRO A 236 -6.77 -12.92 -22.15
N GLY A 237 -7.68 -11.98 -22.37
CA GLY A 237 -8.60 -11.97 -23.51
C GLY A 237 -9.67 -13.06 -23.51
N VAL A 238 -10.12 -13.53 -22.34
CA VAL A 238 -11.26 -14.44 -22.25
C VAL A 238 -12.55 -13.71 -22.66
N THR A 239 -13.36 -14.31 -23.53
CA THR A 239 -14.62 -13.73 -24.02
C THR A 239 -15.79 -14.68 -23.77
N ALA A 240 -17.02 -14.17 -23.83
CA ALA A 240 -18.22 -15.00 -23.70
C ALA A 240 -18.27 -16.10 -24.78
N GLU A 241 -17.90 -15.74 -26.02
CA GLU A 241 -17.88 -16.66 -27.16
C GLU A 241 -16.80 -17.74 -27.01
N SER A 242 -15.64 -17.41 -26.41
CA SER A 242 -14.59 -18.39 -26.20
C SER A 242 -14.97 -19.39 -25.10
N LEU A 243 -15.66 -18.95 -24.04
CA LEU A 243 -16.21 -19.81 -23.00
C LEU A 243 -17.33 -20.73 -23.53
N ALA A 244 -18.27 -20.19 -24.32
CA ALA A 244 -19.38 -20.95 -24.88
C ALA A 244 -18.92 -22.10 -25.80
N LYS A 245 -17.78 -21.95 -26.48
CA LYS A 245 -17.19 -22.98 -27.36
C LYS A 245 -16.53 -24.14 -26.60
N LEU A 246 -16.29 -24.01 -25.29
CA LEU A 246 -15.62 -25.05 -24.53
C LEU A 246 -16.52 -26.28 -24.36
N LYS A 247 -15.92 -27.45 -24.58
CA LYS A 247 -16.56 -28.74 -24.36
C LYS A 247 -16.72 -29.01 -22.85
N PRO A 248 -17.78 -29.72 -22.45
CA PRO A 248 -17.93 -30.25 -21.11
C PRO A 248 -16.71 -31.08 -20.70
N VAL A 249 -16.26 -30.93 -19.45
CA VAL A 249 -15.16 -31.75 -18.89
C VAL A 249 -15.70 -33.03 -18.23
N PHE A 250 -16.99 -33.03 -17.87
CA PHE A 250 -17.65 -34.16 -17.20
C PHE A 250 -18.94 -34.59 -17.93
N PRO A 251 -18.84 -35.04 -19.20
CA PRO A 251 -20.02 -35.39 -20.00
C PRO A 251 -20.79 -36.60 -19.46
N ASP A 252 -20.16 -37.44 -18.63
CA ASP A 252 -20.75 -38.69 -18.14
C ASP A 252 -21.76 -38.49 -16.99
N TRP A 253 -21.90 -37.27 -16.47
CA TRP A 253 -22.69 -36.98 -15.26
C TRP A 253 -23.91 -36.09 -15.51
N GLY A 254 -24.44 -36.13 -16.73
CA GLY A 254 -25.68 -35.46 -17.16
C GLY A 254 -25.47 -34.54 -18.36
N ASP A 255 -26.10 -33.37 -18.37
CA ASP A 255 -26.04 -32.42 -19.50
C ASP A 255 -24.63 -31.82 -19.75
N GLY A 256 -23.67 -32.07 -18.85
CA GLY A 256 -22.29 -31.64 -18.98
C GLY A 256 -22.14 -30.12 -18.96
N LEU A 257 -22.60 -29.47 -17.91
CA LEU A 257 -22.63 -28.00 -17.85
C LEU A 257 -21.27 -27.40 -17.44
N THR A 258 -20.43 -28.18 -16.75
CA THR A 258 -19.11 -27.76 -16.28
C THR A 258 -18.07 -27.90 -17.39
N THR A 259 -17.28 -26.83 -17.60
CA THR A 259 -16.15 -26.78 -18.53
C THR A 259 -14.87 -26.32 -17.85
N ALA A 260 -13.74 -26.46 -18.54
CA ALA A 260 -12.46 -25.95 -18.03
C ALA A 260 -12.43 -24.42 -17.87
N GLY A 261 -13.32 -23.68 -18.54
CA GLY A 261 -13.41 -22.23 -18.44
C GLY A 261 -14.30 -21.74 -17.31
N ASN A 262 -15.18 -22.60 -16.78
CA ASN A 262 -16.10 -22.25 -15.68
C ASN A 262 -15.85 -23.09 -14.40
N ALA A 263 -14.71 -23.78 -14.34
CA ALA A 263 -14.17 -24.47 -13.18
C ALA A 263 -12.89 -23.79 -12.70
N SER A 264 -12.55 -23.94 -11.41
CA SER A 264 -11.26 -23.49 -10.92
C SER A 264 -10.11 -24.20 -11.62
N GLY A 265 -9.04 -23.47 -11.91
CA GLY A 265 -7.79 -24.09 -12.35
C GLY A 265 -7.20 -25.03 -11.29
N ILE A 266 -6.46 -26.04 -11.76
CA ILE A 266 -5.54 -26.82 -10.94
C ILE A 266 -4.22 -26.02 -10.88
N GLY A 267 -3.61 -25.92 -9.70
CA GLY A 267 -2.36 -25.19 -9.58
C GLY A 267 -1.66 -25.35 -8.24
N ASP A 268 -0.56 -24.64 -8.12
CA ASP A 268 0.40 -24.76 -7.04
C ASP A 268 0.62 -23.37 -6.39
N GLY A 269 0.88 -23.34 -5.09
CA GLY A 269 1.18 -22.10 -4.37
C GLY A 269 1.05 -22.22 -2.85
N ALA A 270 1.47 -21.16 -2.15
CA ALA A 270 1.38 -21.07 -0.70
C ALA A 270 1.00 -19.66 -0.21
N ALA A 271 0.39 -19.57 0.97
CA ALA A 271 0.04 -18.32 1.63
C ALA A 271 0.18 -18.46 3.14
N LEU A 272 0.45 -17.36 3.83
CA LEU A 272 0.73 -17.34 5.26
C LEU A 272 0.13 -16.10 5.94
N CYS A 273 -0.28 -16.27 7.19
CA CYS A 273 -0.63 -15.21 8.14
C CYS A 273 0.16 -15.40 9.44
N ILE A 274 0.68 -14.31 10.01
CA ILE A 274 1.24 -14.27 11.36
C ILE A 274 0.19 -13.66 12.29
N LEU A 275 -0.12 -14.34 13.39
CA LEU A 275 -1.13 -13.94 14.35
C LEU A 275 -0.55 -13.79 15.75
N THR A 276 -1.06 -12.84 16.52
CA THR A 276 -0.74 -12.66 17.94
C THR A 276 -1.90 -11.92 18.63
N THR A 277 -1.81 -11.65 19.93
CA THR A 277 -2.74 -10.74 20.61
C THR A 277 -2.43 -9.29 20.26
N ARG A 278 -3.45 -8.42 20.25
CA ARG A 278 -3.26 -6.98 20.03
C ARG A 278 -2.24 -6.38 21.00
N GLU A 279 -2.38 -6.68 22.29
CA GLU A 279 -1.47 -6.19 23.32
C GLU A 279 -0.01 -6.51 22.98
N ARG A 280 0.24 -7.73 22.51
CA ARG A 280 1.58 -8.16 22.13
C ARG A 280 2.07 -7.48 20.86
N ALA A 281 1.23 -7.39 19.84
CA ALA A 281 1.57 -6.68 18.60
C ALA A 281 1.97 -5.24 18.89
N GLU A 282 1.18 -4.52 19.70
CA GLU A 282 1.46 -3.13 20.09
C GLU A 282 2.75 -3.01 20.93
N LYS A 283 2.96 -3.95 21.87
CA LYS A 283 4.16 -3.98 22.71
C LYS A 283 5.44 -4.27 21.93
N ASP A 284 5.37 -5.17 20.96
CA ASP A 284 6.51 -5.61 20.15
C ASP A 284 6.70 -4.73 18.90
N GLY A 285 5.86 -3.71 18.71
CA GLY A 285 5.93 -2.79 17.56
C GLY A 285 5.60 -3.47 16.22
N MET A 286 4.76 -4.50 16.24
CA MET A 286 4.30 -5.19 15.03
C MET A 286 3.14 -4.43 14.40
N ASP A 287 3.12 -4.32 13.07
CA ASP A 287 1.97 -3.79 12.35
C ASP A 287 0.73 -4.63 12.62
N ILE A 288 -0.45 -4.01 12.64
CA ILE A 288 -1.74 -4.71 12.74
C ILE A 288 -2.49 -4.52 11.42
N LEU A 289 -2.54 -5.58 10.61
CA LEU A 289 -3.23 -5.57 9.31
C LEU A 289 -4.73 -5.74 9.46
N GLY A 290 -5.14 -6.56 10.44
CA GLY A 290 -6.53 -6.83 10.69
C GLY A 290 -6.73 -7.69 11.93
N LYS A 291 -7.99 -7.94 12.24
CA LYS A 291 -8.43 -8.73 13.39
C LYS A 291 -9.26 -9.91 12.91
N TRP A 292 -8.98 -11.09 13.46
CA TRP A 292 -9.87 -12.24 13.32
C TRP A 292 -11.02 -12.11 14.32
N VAL A 293 -12.27 -12.20 13.83
CA VAL A 293 -13.47 -12.03 14.67
C VAL A 293 -14.10 -13.37 15.02
N GLY A 294 -14.17 -14.28 14.06
CA GLY A 294 -14.83 -15.57 14.25
C GLY A 294 -14.92 -16.37 12.97
N SER A 295 -15.19 -17.67 13.11
CA SER A 295 -15.38 -18.56 11.98
C SER A 295 -16.41 -19.65 12.26
N SER A 296 -17.08 -20.11 11.21
CA SER A 296 -18.04 -21.21 11.24
C SER A 296 -17.58 -22.35 10.34
N VAL A 297 -18.00 -23.56 10.72
CA VAL A 297 -17.95 -24.76 9.87
C VAL A 297 -19.29 -25.47 9.99
N VAL A 298 -19.79 -26.00 8.89
CA VAL A 298 -21.06 -26.72 8.76
C VAL A 298 -20.90 -27.94 7.85
N GLY A 299 -21.75 -28.93 8.05
CA GLY A 299 -21.95 -30.03 7.11
C GLY A 299 -23.15 -29.76 6.21
N VAL A 300 -23.08 -30.25 4.98
CA VAL A 300 -24.16 -30.29 3.99
C VAL A 300 -24.15 -31.66 3.32
N GLU A 301 -25.15 -31.96 2.49
CA GLU A 301 -25.14 -33.23 1.77
C GLU A 301 -23.92 -33.34 0.84
N PRO A 302 -23.15 -34.45 0.86
CA PRO A 302 -21.90 -34.55 0.10
C PRO A 302 -22.06 -34.38 -1.41
N CYS A 303 -23.18 -34.84 -1.99
CA CYS A 303 -23.46 -34.65 -3.42
C CYS A 303 -23.73 -33.19 -3.80
N HIS A 304 -24.09 -32.34 -2.82
CA HIS A 304 -24.30 -30.89 -2.97
C HIS A 304 -23.25 -30.07 -2.22
N MET A 305 -22.04 -30.61 -2.02
CA MET A 305 -20.99 -29.93 -1.24
C MET A 305 -20.76 -28.45 -1.62
N GLY A 306 -20.99 -28.11 -2.90
CA GLY A 306 -20.91 -26.76 -3.43
C GLY A 306 -21.77 -25.73 -2.69
N ILE A 307 -22.90 -26.12 -2.08
CA ILE A 307 -23.79 -25.18 -1.38
C ILE A 307 -23.27 -24.77 0.00
N GLY A 308 -22.20 -25.41 0.50
CA GLY A 308 -21.62 -25.21 1.83
C GLY A 308 -21.44 -23.74 2.27
N PRO A 309 -21.03 -22.79 1.41
CA PRO A 309 -20.93 -21.38 1.76
C PRO A 309 -22.21 -20.78 2.32
N VAL A 310 -23.39 -21.18 1.83
CA VAL A 310 -24.68 -20.61 2.25
C VAL A 310 -24.91 -20.80 3.76
N PRO A 311 -25.00 -22.02 4.30
CA PRO A 311 -25.17 -22.23 5.74
C PRO A 311 -23.94 -21.80 6.56
N ALA A 312 -22.73 -21.83 6.00
CA ALA A 312 -21.54 -21.37 6.70
C ALA A 312 -21.58 -19.86 6.96
N ILE A 313 -21.89 -19.07 5.92
CA ILE A 313 -22.02 -17.62 6.01
C ILE A 313 -23.17 -17.24 6.95
N GLN A 314 -24.34 -17.88 6.80
CA GLN A 314 -25.47 -17.65 7.71
C GLN A 314 -25.07 -17.89 9.18
N LYS A 315 -24.35 -18.99 9.45
CA LYS A 315 -23.88 -19.32 10.80
C LYS A 315 -22.82 -18.35 11.32
N VAL A 316 -21.92 -17.84 10.47
CA VAL A 316 -20.89 -16.88 10.92
C VAL A 316 -21.50 -15.52 11.25
N LEU A 317 -22.37 -15.02 10.37
CA LEU A 317 -23.09 -13.77 10.57
C LEU A 317 -23.98 -13.83 11.83
N ALA A 318 -24.67 -14.95 12.05
CA ALA A 318 -25.53 -15.13 13.22
C ALA A 318 -24.76 -15.06 14.56
N HIS A 319 -23.55 -15.64 14.64
CA HIS A 319 -22.79 -15.61 15.90
C HIS A 319 -21.99 -14.32 16.10
N THR A 320 -21.54 -13.67 15.03
CA THR A 320 -20.93 -12.32 15.13
C THR A 320 -21.98 -11.22 15.28
N GLY A 321 -23.26 -11.52 15.00
CA GLY A 321 -24.38 -10.58 15.00
C GLY A 321 -24.37 -9.62 13.82
N LEU A 322 -23.60 -9.91 12.77
CA LEU A 322 -23.54 -9.09 11.55
C LEU A 322 -24.75 -9.37 10.65
N LYS A 323 -25.10 -8.34 9.87
CA LYS A 323 -25.95 -8.44 8.69
C LYS A 323 -25.06 -8.54 7.45
N LYS A 324 -25.64 -9.02 6.34
CA LYS A 324 -24.93 -9.09 5.05
C LYS A 324 -24.44 -7.71 4.60
N ASP A 325 -25.24 -6.67 4.84
CA ASP A 325 -24.93 -5.30 4.41
C ASP A 325 -23.74 -4.70 5.16
N ASP A 326 -23.41 -5.25 6.35
CA ASP A 326 -22.25 -4.85 7.14
C ASP A 326 -20.92 -5.34 6.55
N VAL A 327 -20.95 -6.25 5.56
CA VAL A 327 -19.75 -6.79 4.92
C VAL A 327 -19.38 -5.97 3.69
N ASP A 328 -18.12 -5.55 3.61
CA ASP A 328 -17.61 -4.70 2.54
C ASP A 328 -16.95 -5.50 1.41
N VAL A 329 -16.28 -6.60 1.76
CA VAL A 329 -15.64 -7.50 0.81
C VAL A 329 -16.06 -8.94 1.10
N TRP A 330 -16.50 -9.62 0.06
CA TRP A 330 -16.78 -11.05 0.07
C TRP A 330 -15.74 -11.77 -0.78
N GLU A 331 -14.98 -12.66 -0.17
CA GLU A 331 -14.10 -13.61 -0.88
C GLU A 331 -14.74 -15.00 -0.78
N ILE A 332 -15.49 -15.41 -1.81
CA ILE A 332 -16.11 -16.75 -1.87
C ILE A 332 -15.37 -17.59 -2.90
N ASN A 333 -14.92 -18.77 -2.51
CA ASN A 333 -14.12 -19.61 -3.38
C ASN A 333 -14.93 -20.08 -4.59
N GLU A 334 -14.34 -19.98 -5.77
CA GLU A 334 -14.98 -20.30 -7.06
C GLU A 334 -14.54 -21.69 -7.54
N ALA A 335 -14.79 -22.75 -6.74
CA ALA A 335 -14.42 -24.12 -7.16
C ALA A 335 -15.02 -24.49 -8.52
N PHE A 336 -16.30 -24.15 -8.72
CA PHE A 336 -17.02 -24.24 -9.98
C PHE A 336 -18.02 -23.09 -10.06
N ALA A 337 -18.30 -22.59 -11.26
CA ALA A 337 -19.27 -21.53 -11.47
C ALA A 337 -20.71 -21.97 -11.10
N SER A 338 -21.02 -23.26 -11.21
CA SER A 338 -22.30 -23.86 -10.77
C SER A 338 -22.61 -23.52 -9.31
N GLN A 339 -21.73 -23.92 -8.39
CA GLN A 339 -21.89 -23.67 -6.97
C GLN A 339 -21.75 -22.19 -6.62
N PHE A 340 -20.83 -21.49 -7.29
CA PHE A 340 -20.55 -20.11 -6.98
C PHE A 340 -21.77 -19.23 -7.32
N ALA A 341 -22.31 -19.39 -8.53
CA ALA A 341 -23.52 -18.69 -8.96
C ALA A 341 -24.70 -18.98 -8.02
N TYR A 342 -24.91 -20.25 -7.65
CA TYR A 342 -25.95 -20.62 -6.70
C TYR A 342 -25.78 -19.91 -5.35
N CYS A 343 -24.61 -20.01 -4.72
CA CYS A 343 -24.37 -19.42 -3.40
C CYS A 343 -24.56 -17.91 -3.39
N VAL A 344 -24.08 -17.23 -4.43
CA VAL A 344 -24.15 -15.76 -4.56
C VAL A 344 -25.58 -15.28 -4.73
N GLU A 345 -26.36 -15.96 -5.57
CA GLU A 345 -27.76 -15.63 -5.80
C GLU A 345 -28.64 -15.94 -4.57
N GLU A 346 -28.43 -17.10 -3.95
CA GLU A 346 -29.16 -17.52 -2.74
C GLU A 346 -28.89 -16.56 -1.57
N LEU A 347 -27.62 -16.19 -1.36
CA LEU A 347 -27.23 -15.22 -0.34
C LEU A 347 -27.54 -13.78 -0.74
N LYS A 348 -27.91 -13.51 -2.00
CA LYS A 348 -28.14 -12.17 -2.55
C LYS A 348 -26.95 -11.23 -2.26
N ILE A 349 -25.74 -11.71 -2.52
CA ILE A 349 -24.52 -10.92 -2.29
C ILE A 349 -24.37 -9.90 -3.42
N PRO A 350 -24.11 -8.62 -3.11
CA PRO A 350 -23.86 -7.61 -4.13
C PRO A 350 -22.61 -7.95 -4.95
N ILE A 351 -22.74 -8.00 -6.28
CA ILE A 351 -21.70 -8.48 -7.19
C ILE A 351 -20.45 -7.60 -7.14
N GLU A 352 -20.60 -6.32 -6.84
CA GLU A 352 -19.55 -5.31 -6.72
C GLU A 352 -18.71 -5.46 -5.45
N LYS A 353 -19.21 -6.17 -4.42
CA LYS A 353 -18.47 -6.47 -3.19
C LYS A 353 -17.82 -7.86 -3.20
N LEU A 354 -18.14 -8.68 -4.20
CA LEU A 354 -17.76 -10.09 -4.28
C LEU A 354 -16.57 -10.30 -5.20
N ASN A 355 -15.51 -10.99 -4.75
CA ASN A 355 -14.34 -11.38 -5.53
C ASN A 355 -13.89 -10.26 -6.49
N ILE A 356 -13.63 -9.07 -5.93
CA ILE A 356 -13.45 -7.81 -6.68
C ILE A 356 -12.29 -7.92 -7.67
N ASN A 357 -11.26 -8.68 -7.31
CA ASN A 357 -10.05 -8.88 -8.10
C ASN A 357 -10.05 -10.20 -8.89
N GLY A 358 -11.21 -10.85 -9.01
CA GLY A 358 -11.34 -12.19 -9.57
C GLY A 358 -11.09 -13.27 -8.51
N GLY A 359 -11.59 -14.48 -8.76
CA GLY A 359 -11.48 -15.61 -7.85
C GLY A 359 -10.85 -16.83 -8.51
N ALA A 360 -11.11 -18.00 -7.93
CA ALA A 360 -10.38 -19.23 -8.25
C ALA A 360 -10.60 -19.77 -9.67
N ILE A 361 -11.68 -19.38 -10.37
CA ILE A 361 -11.84 -19.69 -11.81
C ILE A 361 -10.70 -19.07 -12.61
N ALA A 362 -10.34 -17.83 -12.29
CA ALA A 362 -9.27 -17.12 -12.99
C ALA A 362 -7.89 -17.30 -12.36
N LEU A 363 -7.81 -17.29 -11.03
CA LEU A 363 -6.57 -17.31 -10.27
C LEU A 363 -5.98 -18.71 -10.06
N THR A 364 -6.78 -19.77 -10.19
CA THR A 364 -6.51 -21.16 -9.76
C THR A 364 -6.85 -21.46 -8.30
N HIS A 365 -7.02 -22.75 -7.96
CA HIS A 365 -7.39 -23.23 -6.62
C HIS A 365 -6.38 -24.25 -6.06
N PRO A 366 -5.19 -23.84 -5.57
CA PRO A 366 -4.35 -24.75 -4.80
C PRO A 366 -5.08 -25.01 -3.47
N LEU A 367 -5.55 -26.25 -3.28
CA LEU A 367 -6.61 -26.58 -2.32
C LEU A 367 -6.30 -26.09 -0.90
N GLY A 368 -5.16 -26.50 -0.33
CA GLY A 368 -4.71 -26.12 1.00
C GLY A 368 -4.38 -24.65 1.16
N MET A 369 -3.94 -23.98 0.09
CA MET A 369 -3.58 -22.56 0.09
C MET A 369 -4.78 -21.62 0.18
N THR A 370 -5.88 -22.00 -0.47
CA THR A 370 -6.90 -21.03 -0.89
C THR A 370 -7.58 -20.29 0.26
N GLY A 371 -7.85 -20.97 1.38
CA GLY A 371 -8.44 -20.31 2.54
C GLY A 371 -7.57 -19.16 3.08
N THR A 372 -6.25 -19.37 3.18
CA THR A 372 -5.30 -18.33 3.58
C THR A 372 -5.15 -17.27 2.50
N ARG A 373 -5.08 -17.68 1.22
CA ARG A 373 -5.02 -16.76 0.07
C ARG A 373 -6.16 -15.75 0.08
N GLN A 374 -7.39 -16.21 0.30
CA GLN A 374 -8.58 -15.34 0.35
C GLN A 374 -8.52 -14.31 1.49
N ILE A 375 -7.90 -14.67 2.63
CA ILE A 375 -7.68 -13.72 3.73
C ILE A 375 -6.69 -12.64 3.30
N VAL A 376 -5.56 -13.04 2.71
CA VAL A 376 -4.55 -12.11 2.18
C VAL A 376 -5.19 -11.16 1.17
N THR A 377 -5.84 -11.70 0.13
CA THR A 377 -6.47 -10.90 -0.93
C THR A 377 -7.58 -10.00 -0.41
N GLY A 378 -8.43 -10.51 0.49
CA GLY A 378 -9.54 -9.77 1.07
C GLY A 378 -9.09 -8.61 1.96
N LEU A 379 -8.11 -8.83 2.85
CA LEU A 379 -7.54 -7.77 3.68
C LEU A 379 -6.85 -6.72 2.82
N SER A 380 -6.13 -7.15 1.78
CA SER A 380 -5.48 -6.24 0.84
C SER A 380 -6.49 -5.36 0.11
N GLN A 381 -7.61 -5.94 -0.32
CA GLN A 381 -8.70 -5.19 -0.96
C GLN A 381 -9.39 -4.22 0.00
N LEU A 382 -9.69 -4.64 1.23
CA LEU A 382 -10.26 -3.74 2.25
C LEU A 382 -9.35 -2.55 2.50
N ARG A 383 -8.03 -2.76 2.63
CA ARG A 383 -7.05 -1.69 2.79
C ARG A 383 -7.11 -0.70 1.63
N ARG A 384 -7.13 -1.16 0.39
CA ARG A 384 -7.17 -0.27 -0.80
C ARG A 384 -8.43 0.57 -0.88
N GLN A 385 -9.59 0.02 -0.50
CA GLN A 385 -10.87 0.72 -0.57
C GLN A 385 -11.32 1.35 0.76
N ASN A 386 -10.47 1.31 1.78
CA ASN A 386 -10.79 1.71 3.15
C ASN A 386 -12.07 1.04 3.70
N GLY A 387 -12.30 -0.22 3.33
CA GLY A 387 -13.37 -1.04 3.87
C GLY A 387 -13.00 -1.61 5.24
N GLN A 388 -14.00 -2.06 5.99
CA GLN A 388 -13.84 -2.53 7.35
C GLN A 388 -14.01 -4.05 7.47
N VAL A 389 -15.02 -4.65 6.83
CA VAL A 389 -15.39 -6.05 7.13
C VAL A 389 -15.19 -6.96 5.92
N LEU A 390 -14.43 -8.03 6.12
CA LEU A 390 -14.21 -9.11 5.16
C LEU A 390 -14.97 -10.35 5.63
N CYS A 391 -15.74 -10.95 4.73
CA CYS A 391 -16.20 -12.33 4.87
C CYS A 391 -15.52 -13.21 3.82
N THR A 392 -14.78 -14.22 4.27
CA THR A 392 -14.26 -15.28 3.40
C THR A 392 -15.08 -16.56 3.57
N SER A 393 -15.33 -17.30 2.50
CA SER A 393 -16.03 -18.59 2.56
C SER A 393 -15.66 -19.53 1.42
N MET A 394 -15.83 -20.84 1.65
CA MET A 394 -15.64 -21.87 0.64
C MET A 394 -16.53 -23.09 0.87
N CYS A 395 -16.91 -23.75 -0.22
CA CYS A 395 -17.36 -25.13 -0.20
C CYS A 395 -16.18 -26.06 0.11
N ILE A 396 -16.47 -27.24 0.62
CA ILE A 396 -15.47 -28.22 1.03
C ILE A 396 -15.95 -29.59 0.57
N GLY A 397 -15.08 -30.34 -0.10
CA GLY A 397 -15.37 -31.71 -0.53
C GLY A 397 -15.91 -32.59 0.61
N SER A 398 -16.62 -33.64 0.23
CA SER A 398 -17.32 -34.53 1.19
C SER A 398 -18.44 -33.84 1.99
N GLY A 399 -18.95 -32.69 1.54
CA GLY A 399 -20.19 -32.11 2.07
C GLY A 399 -19.98 -31.18 3.26
N MET A 400 -19.16 -30.14 3.13
CA MET A 400 -18.97 -29.14 4.18
C MET A 400 -18.88 -27.72 3.62
N GLY A 401 -19.00 -26.74 4.51
CA GLY A 401 -18.73 -25.34 4.23
C GLY A 401 -18.04 -24.66 5.40
N ALA A 402 -17.20 -23.66 5.12
CA ALA A 402 -16.59 -22.82 6.13
C ALA A 402 -16.70 -21.33 5.77
N ALA A 403 -16.79 -20.48 6.79
CA ALA A 403 -16.77 -19.02 6.62
C ALA A 403 -16.05 -18.36 7.80
N ALA A 404 -15.46 -17.19 7.58
CA ALA A 404 -14.81 -16.41 8.63
C ALA A 404 -14.94 -14.91 8.39
N ILE A 405 -14.98 -14.17 9.49
CA ILE A 405 -15.08 -12.71 9.52
C ILE A 405 -13.77 -12.11 10.01
N PHE A 406 -13.31 -11.10 9.29
CA PHE A 406 -12.15 -10.30 9.64
C PHE A 406 -12.50 -8.82 9.61
N VAL A 407 -11.83 -8.04 10.45
CA VAL A 407 -11.89 -6.57 10.43
C VAL A 407 -10.55 -6.05 9.93
N ASN A 408 -10.58 -5.19 8.92
CA ASN A 408 -9.40 -4.46 8.47
C ASN A 408 -9.02 -3.41 9.51
N GLU A 409 -7.75 -3.42 9.90
CA GLU A 409 -7.17 -2.45 10.82
C GLU A 409 -5.87 -1.85 10.29
N ALA A 410 -5.45 -2.27 9.10
CA ALA A 410 -4.36 -1.64 8.39
C ALA A 410 -4.73 -0.17 8.20
N GLN A 411 -4.01 0.70 8.89
CA GLN A 411 -4.12 2.13 8.65
C GLN A 411 -3.63 2.36 7.22
N LEU A 412 -4.52 2.73 6.32
CA LEU A 412 -4.12 3.76 5.38
C LEU A 412 -3.72 4.93 6.27
N ILE A 413 -2.50 5.44 6.13
CA ILE A 413 -2.21 6.81 6.59
C ILE A 413 -3.10 7.72 5.72
N ARG A 414 -4.35 7.83 6.13
CA ARG A 414 -5.31 8.85 5.77
C ARG A 414 -5.53 9.60 7.08
N ILE A 415 -5.13 10.86 7.08
CA ILE A 415 -5.48 11.83 8.11
C ILE A 415 -7.02 11.84 8.18
N TYR A 416 -7.60 11.14 9.16
CA TYR A 416 -9.04 11.08 9.36
C TYR A 416 -9.41 12.14 10.40
N VAL A 417 -9.96 13.27 9.94
CA VAL A 417 -10.67 14.22 10.81
C VAL A 417 -12.03 13.60 11.13
N ASP A 418 -12.26 13.25 12.40
CA ASP A 418 -13.47 12.61 12.91
C ASP A 418 -14.74 13.39 12.49
N SER A 419 -15.76 12.69 11.97
CA SER A 419 -17.07 13.28 11.61
C SER A 419 -17.78 13.98 12.77
N THR A 420 -17.46 13.62 14.01
CA THR A 420 -17.96 14.28 15.22
C THR A 420 -17.29 15.64 15.39
N ILE A 421 -15.99 15.72 15.10
CA ILE A 421 -15.19 16.96 15.03
C ILE A 421 -15.62 17.78 13.81
N LEU A 422 -15.90 17.18 12.67
CA LEU A 422 -16.42 17.87 11.48
C LEU A 422 -17.82 18.44 11.74
N SER A 423 -18.70 17.74 12.47
CA SER A 423 -20.02 18.26 12.84
C SER A 423 -19.94 19.38 13.89
N ALA A 424 -18.96 19.31 14.80
CA ALA A 424 -18.67 20.38 15.74
C ALA A 424 -18.09 21.60 15.00
N LEU A 425 -17.13 21.40 14.10
CA LEU A 425 -16.53 22.43 13.26
C LEU A 425 -17.55 23.05 12.29
N LEU A 426 -18.49 22.28 11.74
CA LEU A 426 -19.61 22.79 10.94
C LEU A 426 -20.62 23.58 11.79
N LYS A 427 -20.90 23.15 13.03
CA LYS A 427 -21.74 23.92 13.95
C LYS A 427 -21.06 25.21 14.41
N TYR A 428 -19.75 25.18 14.67
CA TYR A 428 -18.97 26.37 15.03
C TYR A 428 -18.70 27.29 13.84
N SER A 429 -18.55 26.76 12.61
CA SER A 429 -18.40 27.57 11.41
C SER A 429 -19.71 28.26 11.02
N VAL A 430 -20.86 27.58 11.12
CA VAL A 430 -22.19 28.19 10.92
C VAL A 430 -22.46 29.27 11.98
N LEU A 431 -22.02 29.06 13.23
CA LEU A 431 -22.13 30.07 14.29
C LEU A 431 -21.18 31.26 14.06
N ALA A 432 -19.95 31.02 13.59
CA ALA A 432 -18.97 32.06 13.23
C ALA A 432 -19.40 32.86 11.99
N THR A 433 -20.03 32.22 11.01
CA THR A 433 -20.65 32.86 9.85
C THR A 433 -21.89 33.66 10.27
N ALA A 434 -22.72 33.15 11.19
CA ALA A 434 -23.84 33.91 11.73
C ALA A 434 -23.39 35.15 12.54
N ILE A 435 -22.28 35.07 13.28
CA ILE A 435 -21.68 36.21 13.99
C ILE A 435 -21.00 37.20 13.02
N GLY A 436 -20.41 36.70 11.93
CA GLY A 436 -19.78 37.51 10.89
C GLY A 436 -20.76 38.28 9.99
N ILE A 437 -21.99 37.78 9.83
CA ILE A 437 -23.04 38.40 9.02
C ILE A 437 -23.76 39.57 9.76
N TYR A 438 -23.79 39.58 11.09
CA TYR A 438 -24.51 40.60 11.88
C TYR A 438 -23.56 41.60 12.57
N LYS A 439 -22.69 42.24 11.79
CA LYS A 439 -21.69 43.19 12.32
C LYS A 439 -22.24 44.54 12.79
N ASP A 440 -23.54 44.84 12.61
CA ASP A 440 -24.06 46.22 12.75
C ASP A 440 -25.33 46.43 13.61
N ASP A 441 -25.79 45.45 14.40
CA ASP A 441 -26.95 45.68 15.29
C ASP A 441 -26.67 45.32 16.76
N SER A 442 -26.56 46.36 17.59
CA SER A 442 -26.31 46.25 19.03
C SER A 442 -27.41 45.53 19.81
N LYS A 443 -28.61 45.39 19.23
CA LYS A 443 -29.78 44.78 19.88
C LYS A 443 -29.75 43.24 19.84
N TYR A 444 -29.10 42.65 18.83
CA TYR A 444 -29.04 41.19 18.62
C TYR A 444 -27.96 40.48 19.44
N ARG A 445 -26.91 41.20 19.88
CA ARG A 445 -25.86 40.64 20.75
C ARG A 445 -26.40 40.21 22.12
N SER A 446 -27.35 40.96 22.67
CA SER A 446 -27.96 40.66 23.96
C SER A 446 -28.85 39.40 23.92
N GLU A 447 -29.59 39.18 22.84
CA GLU A 447 -30.47 38.01 22.69
C GLU A 447 -29.68 36.72 22.42
N VAL A 448 -28.58 36.79 21.66
CA VAL A 448 -27.67 35.66 21.41
C VAL A 448 -26.84 35.30 22.65
N GLN A 449 -26.43 36.29 23.46
CA GLN A 449 -25.77 36.03 24.74
C GLN A 449 -26.70 35.36 25.77
N LEU A 450 -27.98 35.72 25.81
CA LEU A 450 -28.97 35.08 26.69
C LEU A 450 -29.25 33.62 26.27
N ALA A 451 -29.30 33.32 24.98
CA ALA A 451 -29.48 31.95 24.46
C ALA A 451 -28.27 31.03 24.72
N ILE A 452 -27.05 31.57 24.79
CA ILE A 452 -25.82 30.81 25.09
C ILE A 452 -25.72 30.46 26.58
N VAL A 453 -26.26 31.30 27.47
CA VAL A 453 -26.28 31.05 28.93
C VAL A 453 -27.33 29.99 29.29
N ASP A 454 -28.48 29.95 28.61
CA ASP A 454 -29.50 28.93 28.83
C ASP A 454 -29.12 27.53 28.29
N LEU A 455 -28.19 27.44 27.32
CA LEU A 455 -27.69 26.15 26.80
C LEU A 455 -26.67 25.47 27.73
N LEU A 456 -26.20 26.18 28.76
CA LEU A 456 -25.16 25.74 29.69
C LEU A 456 -25.70 25.67 31.13
N ASN A 457 -26.61 24.74 31.39
CA ASN A 457 -27.00 24.35 32.76
C ASN A 457 -26.15 23.14 33.26
N PRO A 458 -26.01 22.88 34.57
CA PRO A 458 -24.71 22.79 35.21
C PRO A 458 -24.56 21.47 35.97
N PHE A 459 -23.91 20.47 35.37
CA PHE A 459 -23.44 19.32 36.15
C PHE A 459 -22.00 18.98 35.79
N HIS A 460 -21.15 19.06 36.81
CA HIS A 460 -19.75 18.61 36.87
C HIS A 460 -18.65 19.57 36.40
N ARG A 461 -18.52 20.69 37.12
CA ARG A 461 -17.22 21.38 37.29
C ARG A 461 -16.32 20.55 38.20
N ASN A 462 -15.22 20.00 37.67
CA ASN A 462 -13.88 20.08 38.29
C ASN A 462 -12.77 19.27 37.59
N THR A 463 -13.04 18.52 36.51
CA THR A 463 -11.99 17.69 35.88
C THR A 463 -11.41 18.27 34.57
N TYR A 464 -12.03 19.32 34.00
CA TYR A 464 -11.68 19.80 32.65
C TYR A 464 -10.67 20.96 32.58
N TYR A 465 -10.37 21.64 33.69
CA TYR A 465 -9.48 22.81 33.64
C TYR A 465 -7.99 22.47 33.38
N ILE A 466 -7.57 21.23 33.63
CA ILE A 466 -6.18 20.79 33.41
C ILE A 466 -6.00 20.22 31.98
N MET A 467 -7.04 19.66 31.37
CA MET A 467 -6.99 19.23 29.97
C MET A 467 -7.11 20.40 28.99
N LEU A 468 -7.86 21.45 29.32
CA LEU A 468 -8.05 22.58 28.40
C LEU A 468 -6.79 23.46 28.26
N SER A 469 -5.90 23.52 29.26
CA SER A 469 -4.65 24.28 29.19
C SER A 469 -3.53 23.59 28.37
N LEU A 470 -3.68 22.30 28.05
CA LEU A 470 -2.71 21.53 27.27
C LEU A 470 -3.17 21.22 25.83
N LEU A 471 -4.47 21.38 25.53
CA LEU A 471 -5.05 21.07 24.21
C LEU A 471 -5.18 22.28 23.28
N ILE A 472 -5.18 23.50 23.80
CA ILE A 472 -5.32 24.72 22.98
C ILE A 472 -4.13 24.92 22.02
N PRO A 473 -2.85 24.65 22.39
CA PRO A 473 -1.74 24.76 21.43
C PRO A 473 -1.76 23.67 20.35
N ILE A 474 -2.25 22.47 20.68
CA ILE A 474 -2.27 21.30 19.78
C ILE A 474 -3.42 21.38 18.78
N VAL A 475 -4.59 21.88 19.19
CA VAL A 475 -5.76 22.02 18.31
C VAL A 475 -5.60 23.20 17.34
N VAL A 476 -4.88 24.26 17.72
CA VAL A 476 -4.58 25.38 16.80
C VAL A 476 -3.56 24.98 15.74
N SER A 477 -2.63 24.06 16.04
CA SER A 477 -1.65 23.55 15.05
C SER A 477 -2.21 22.49 14.09
N CYS A 478 -3.31 21.80 14.44
CA CYS A 478 -3.93 20.79 13.58
C CYS A 478 -5.13 21.31 12.75
N ALA A 479 -5.66 22.50 13.04
CA ALA A 479 -6.86 23.03 12.38
C ALA A 479 -6.59 23.86 11.10
N VAL A 480 -5.33 24.06 10.70
CA VAL A 480 -4.99 24.86 9.50
C VAL A 480 -5.00 24.02 8.20
N PHE A 481 -5.08 22.69 8.29
CA PHE A 481 -4.98 21.82 7.11
C PHE A 481 -6.20 20.94 6.87
N SER A 482 -7.22 21.48 6.21
CA SER A 482 -8.20 20.69 5.48
C SER A 482 -8.80 21.52 4.34
N ALA A 483 -7.95 21.95 3.41
CA ALA A 483 -8.40 22.32 2.07
C ALA A 483 -8.91 21.05 1.39
N HIS A 484 -10.15 21.07 0.89
CA HIS A 484 -10.72 19.95 0.15
C HIS A 484 -9.88 19.73 -1.12
N ALA A 485 -9.19 18.59 -1.22
CA ALA A 485 -8.41 18.26 -2.41
C ALA A 485 -9.32 18.21 -3.64
N MET A 486 -9.05 19.06 -4.64
CA MET A 486 -9.80 19.14 -5.88
C MET A 486 -9.30 18.09 -6.89
N SER A 487 -10.07 17.84 -7.94
CA SER A 487 -9.60 17.08 -9.11
C SER A 487 -9.36 18.02 -10.29
N ARG A 488 -8.39 17.72 -11.14
CA ARG A 488 -8.11 18.50 -12.36
C ARG A 488 -8.17 17.57 -13.57
N THR A 489 -9.39 17.26 -13.98
CA THR A 489 -9.70 16.27 -15.03
C THR A 489 -10.15 16.90 -16.35
N SER A 490 -10.22 18.22 -16.41
CA SER A 490 -10.56 18.99 -17.61
C SER A 490 -9.68 20.24 -17.73
N PRO A 491 -9.41 20.72 -18.95
CA PRO A 491 -8.61 21.93 -19.17
C PRO A 491 -9.25 23.16 -18.52
N PRO A 492 -8.48 24.01 -17.82
CA PRO A 492 -8.95 25.33 -17.44
C PRO A 492 -9.34 26.17 -18.67
N PRO A 493 -10.31 27.10 -18.55
CA PRO A 493 -10.67 27.99 -19.66
C PRO A 493 -9.44 28.71 -20.24
N GLY A 494 -9.29 28.66 -21.57
CA GLY A 494 -8.17 29.31 -22.27
C GLY A 494 -6.85 28.53 -22.26
N ALA A 495 -6.78 27.38 -21.59
CA ALA A 495 -5.56 26.56 -21.61
C ALA A 495 -5.37 25.88 -22.96
N ILE A 496 -4.14 25.91 -23.47
CA ILE A 496 -3.70 25.09 -24.60
C ILE A 496 -3.70 23.63 -24.17
N VAL A 497 -4.26 22.76 -25.01
CA VAL A 497 -4.43 21.35 -24.67
C VAL A 497 -3.36 20.50 -25.33
N VAL A 498 -2.72 19.63 -24.54
CA VAL A 498 -1.76 18.62 -24.99
C VAL A 498 -2.33 17.22 -24.79
N ARG A 499 -2.33 16.40 -25.84
CA ARG A 499 -2.84 15.01 -25.83
C ARG A 499 -2.12 14.17 -26.91
N MET A 500 -1.46 13.07 -26.49
CA MET A 500 -0.55 12.29 -27.35
C MET A 500 -1.11 11.82 -28.71
N ALA A 501 -2.42 11.54 -28.81
CA ALA A 501 -3.06 10.98 -30.01
C ALA A 501 -4.25 11.82 -30.50
N THR A 502 -4.17 13.15 -30.34
CA THR A 502 -5.25 14.03 -30.76
C THR A 502 -5.33 14.20 -32.28
N THR A 503 -6.55 14.22 -32.79
CA THR A 503 -6.88 14.68 -34.16
C THR A 503 -7.68 15.98 -34.14
N ALA A 504 -7.92 16.54 -32.95
CA ALA A 504 -8.67 17.78 -32.79
C ALA A 504 -7.81 18.98 -33.23
N SER A 505 -8.39 19.85 -34.05
CA SER A 505 -7.74 21.09 -34.46
C SER A 505 -7.49 21.99 -33.24
N GLY A 506 -6.26 22.48 -33.08
CA GLY A 506 -5.86 23.36 -31.96
C GLY A 506 -5.34 22.65 -30.71
N GLU A 507 -5.31 21.31 -30.67
CA GLU A 507 -4.59 20.54 -29.65
C GLU A 507 -3.18 20.16 -30.14
N PHE A 508 -2.24 19.98 -29.22
CA PHE A 508 -0.86 19.58 -29.50
C PHE A 508 -0.60 18.14 -29.07
N THR A 509 0.25 17.43 -29.80
CA THR A 509 0.64 16.04 -29.45
C THR A 509 1.79 15.99 -28.45
N SER A 510 2.50 17.09 -28.22
CA SER A 510 3.66 17.17 -27.32
C SER A 510 3.65 18.47 -26.50
N ILE A 511 4.28 18.43 -25.33
CA ILE A 511 4.42 19.59 -24.45
C ILE A 511 5.37 20.62 -25.09
N ALA A 512 6.47 20.19 -25.72
CA ALA A 512 7.41 21.10 -26.37
C ALA A 512 6.76 21.86 -27.54
N SER A 513 5.92 21.20 -28.34
CA SER A 513 5.20 21.87 -29.42
C SER A 513 4.14 22.85 -28.92
N ALA A 514 3.46 22.56 -27.80
CA ALA A 514 2.57 23.52 -27.16
C ALA A 514 3.33 24.74 -26.62
N ILE A 515 4.47 24.54 -25.95
CA ILE A 515 5.32 25.64 -25.48
C ILE A 515 5.82 26.50 -26.64
N ALA A 516 6.28 25.87 -27.74
CA ALA A 516 6.76 26.58 -28.93
C ALA A 516 5.66 27.38 -29.65
N SER A 517 4.38 27.06 -29.41
CA SER A 517 3.24 27.78 -29.96
C SER A 517 2.84 29.02 -29.15
N LEU A 518 3.36 29.17 -27.94
CA LEU A 518 3.03 30.30 -27.07
C LEU A 518 3.54 31.61 -27.67
N PRO A 519 2.81 32.72 -27.51
CA PRO A 519 3.29 34.02 -27.94
C PRO A 519 4.56 34.43 -27.19
N ASP A 520 5.52 34.99 -27.92
CA ASP A 520 6.74 35.57 -27.38
C ASP A 520 6.49 37.00 -26.86
N ASP A 521 5.72 37.08 -25.78
CA ASP A 521 5.34 38.31 -25.11
C ASP A 521 5.21 38.09 -23.59
N ALA A 522 4.79 39.13 -22.86
CA ALA A 522 4.61 39.09 -21.41
C ALA A 522 3.26 38.48 -20.96
N SER A 523 2.43 37.97 -21.88
CA SER A 523 1.12 37.43 -21.51
C SER A 523 1.25 36.13 -20.72
N SER A 524 0.32 35.91 -19.78
CA SER A 524 0.23 34.67 -19.02
C SER A 524 -0.39 33.56 -19.87
N GLN A 525 0.22 32.38 -19.85
CA GLN A 525 -0.20 31.24 -20.66
C GLN A 525 -0.45 30.02 -19.78
N SER A 526 -1.41 29.20 -20.18
CA SER A 526 -1.77 27.97 -19.47
C SER A 526 -1.74 26.79 -20.44
N ILE A 527 -1.14 25.69 -20.03
CA ILE A 527 -1.12 24.43 -20.76
C ILE A 527 -1.76 23.36 -19.89
N PHE A 528 -2.68 22.59 -20.45
CA PHE A 528 -3.27 21.42 -19.82
C PHE A 528 -2.85 20.15 -20.55
N VAL A 529 -2.26 19.21 -19.82
CA VAL A 529 -1.72 17.97 -20.37
C VAL A 529 -2.58 16.80 -19.92
N PHE A 530 -3.14 16.07 -20.89
CA PHE A 530 -3.90 14.85 -20.62
C PHE A 530 -3.00 13.65 -20.27
N PRO A 531 -3.55 12.57 -19.68
CA PRO A 531 -2.78 11.39 -19.30
C PRO A 531 -1.94 10.83 -20.44
N GLY A 532 -0.67 10.51 -20.16
CA GLY A 532 0.26 10.00 -21.14
C GLY A 532 1.72 10.09 -20.72
N THR A 533 2.58 9.39 -21.47
CA THR A 533 4.04 9.48 -21.35
C THR A 533 4.59 10.22 -22.56
N TYR A 534 5.11 11.41 -22.33
CA TYR A 534 5.65 12.32 -23.31
C TYR A 534 7.18 12.18 -23.34
N THR A 535 7.71 11.49 -24.36
CA THR A 535 9.16 11.28 -24.52
C THR A 535 9.77 12.42 -25.33
N GLU A 536 10.15 13.49 -24.65
CA GLU A 536 10.68 14.72 -25.24
C GLU A 536 11.49 15.53 -24.23
N ARG A 537 12.29 16.48 -24.73
CA ARG A 537 12.95 17.48 -23.88
C ARG A 537 12.20 18.81 -24.01
N VAL A 538 11.86 19.42 -22.89
CA VAL A 538 11.07 20.66 -22.87
C VAL A 538 11.92 21.81 -22.34
N LEU A 539 11.92 22.93 -23.07
CA LEU A 539 12.53 24.19 -22.66
C LEU A 539 11.41 25.25 -22.54
N ILE A 540 11.30 25.87 -21.37
CA ILE A 540 10.43 27.03 -21.14
C ILE A 540 11.33 28.26 -21.04
N ASP A 541 11.38 29.03 -22.13
CA ASP A 541 12.21 30.21 -22.31
C ASP A 541 11.43 31.28 -23.08
N ARG A 542 10.64 32.04 -22.33
CA ARG A 542 9.81 33.16 -22.80
C ARG A 542 9.60 34.22 -21.70
N PRO A 543 9.20 35.46 -22.04
CA PRO A 543 9.06 36.54 -21.07
C PRO A 543 7.87 36.41 -20.11
N GLY A 544 6.72 35.93 -20.58
CA GLY A 544 5.50 35.85 -19.78
C GLY A 544 5.37 34.59 -18.92
N ALA A 545 4.49 34.64 -17.91
CA ALA A 545 4.23 33.52 -17.01
C ALA A 545 3.65 32.29 -17.74
N VAL A 546 4.02 31.09 -17.28
CA VAL A 546 3.54 29.82 -17.85
C VAL A 546 3.11 28.88 -16.75
N SER A 547 1.84 28.45 -16.77
CA SER A 547 1.33 27.39 -15.90
C SER A 547 1.09 26.12 -16.69
N VAL A 548 1.70 25.01 -16.27
CA VAL A 548 1.53 23.69 -16.89
C VAL A 548 0.82 22.76 -15.90
N TYR A 549 -0.38 22.33 -16.30
CA TYR A 549 -1.28 21.53 -15.48
C TYR A 549 -1.35 20.10 -16.01
N GLY A 550 -0.89 19.14 -15.21
CA GLY A 550 -1.13 17.72 -15.44
C GLY A 550 -2.56 17.33 -15.07
N TYR A 551 -3.14 16.43 -15.86
CA TYR A 551 -4.36 15.73 -15.50
C TYR A 551 -4.14 14.94 -14.20
N THR A 552 -5.04 15.13 -13.23
CA THR A 552 -5.04 14.37 -11.99
C THR A 552 -6.44 14.23 -11.40
N MET A 553 -6.66 13.13 -10.68
CA MET A 553 -7.86 12.94 -9.85
C MET A 553 -7.73 13.60 -8.47
N ASN A 554 -6.54 14.06 -8.09
CA ASN A 554 -6.26 14.70 -6.82
C ASN A 554 -5.12 15.73 -6.99
N THR A 555 -5.47 17.02 -6.93
CA THR A 555 -4.50 18.13 -7.09
C THR A 555 -3.47 18.17 -5.97
N MET A 556 -3.82 17.68 -4.79
CA MET A 556 -3.00 17.71 -3.58
C MET A 556 -2.14 16.44 -3.40
N SER A 557 -1.98 15.62 -4.44
CA SER A 557 -1.20 14.38 -4.31
C SER A 557 -0.46 14.00 -5.58
N TYR A 558 0.86 13.87 -5.46
CA TYR A 558 1.74 13.39 -6.53
C TYR A 558 1.45 11.93 -6.93
N SER A 559 0.91 11.11 -6.01
CA SER A 559 0.71 9.67 -6.26
C SER A 559 -0.40 9.36 -7.27
N MET A 560 -1.19 10.37 -7.62
CA MET A 560 -2.29 10.30 -8.59
C MET A 560 -1.95 10.99 -9.92
N ASN A 561 -0.71 11.44 -10.11
CA ASN A 561 -0.23 12.02 -11.35
C ASN A 561 -0.37 10.99 -12.49
N GLN A 562 -0.85 11.44 -13.65
CA GLN A 562 -1.05 10.59 -14.83
C GLN A 562 -0.31 11.11 -16.07
N VAL A 563 0.46 12.18 -15.90
CA VAL A 563 1.29 12.78 -16.94
C VAL A 563 2.74 12.56 -16.59
N VAL A 564 3.47 11.88 -17.48
CA VAL A 564 4.91 11.64 -17.35
C VAL A 564 5.62 12.34 -18.51
N LEU A 565 6.52 13.27 -18.22
CA LEU A 565 7.47 13.84 -19.16
C LEU A 565 8.82 13.12 -18.97
N THR A 566 9.37 12.52 -20.02
CA THR A 566 10.63 11.78 -19.94
C THR A 566 11.60 12.09 -21.07
N HIS A 567 12.89 12.15 -20.76
CA HIS A 567 13.99 12.17 -21.72
C HIS A 567 15.17 11.36 -21.17
N SER A 568 16.15 11.03 -22.00
CA SER A 568 17.33 10.26 -21.59
C SER A 568 18.60 10.97 -22.06
N ALA A 569 19.20 11.76 -21.18
CA ALA A 569 20.46 12.45 -21.43
C ALA A 569 21.27 12.61 -20.13
N SER A 570 22.57 12.36 -20.19
CA SER A 570 23.51 12.70 -19.11
C SER A 570 24.34 13.93 -19.46
N LEU A 571 25.02 14.50 -18.46
CA LEU A 571 26.06 15.52 -18.63
C LEU A 571 27.06 15.12 -19.72
N GLY A 572 27.54 13.87 -19.70
CA GLY A 572 28.50 13.39 -20.69
C GLY A 572 27.99 13.48 -22.13
N THR A 573 26.69 13.21 -22.34
CA THR A 573 26.05 13.29 -23.66
C THR A 573 25.56 14.69 -24.03
N ALA A 574 25.15 15.49 -23.05
CA ALA A 574 24.50 16.77 -23.27
C ALA A 574 25.47 17.96 -23.22
N GLY A 575 26.65 17.79 -22.63
CA GLY A 575 27.71 18.79 -22.54
C GLY A 575 27.59 19.76 -21.36
N SER A 576 26.42 19.86 -20.72
CA SER A 576 26.22 20.63 -19.48
C SER A 576 25.08 20.06 -18.64
N ASP A 577 25.08 20.40 -17.34
CA ASP A 577 24.01 20.03 -16.41
C ASP A 577 22.65 20.49 -16.96
N ASP A 578 22.55 21.77 -17.31
CA ASP A 578 21.34 22.34 -17.89
C ASP A 578 20.89 21.61 -19.16
N ALA A 579 21.81 21.27 -20.05
CA ALA A 579 21.46 20.60 -21.30
C ALA A 579 20.97 19.16 -21.09
N SER A 580 21.40 18.51 -20.00
CA SER A 580 20.95 17.16 -19.64
C SER A 580 19.53 17.12 -19.03
N GLY A 581 19.02 18.27 -18.59
CA GLY A 581 17.68 18.41 -18.03
C GLY A 581 16.57 17.95 -18.98
N THR A 582 15.67 17.08 -18.49
CA THR A 582 14.44 16.69 -19.22
C THR A 582 13.49 17.87 -19.37
N LEU A 583 13.25 18.59 -18.27
CA LEU A 583 12.59 19.88 -18.24
C LEU A 583 13.61 20.97 -17.89
N ARG A 584 13.66 22.01 -18.70
CA ARG A 584 14.58 23.14 -18.56
C ARG A 584 13.78 24.43 -18.45
N ILE A 585 13.98 25.16 -17.35
CA ILE A 585 13.28 26.40 -17.06
C ILE A 585 14.28 27.55 -17.10
N LYS A 586 14.05 28.49 -18.02
CA LYS A 586 14.79 29.75 -18.16
C LYS A 586 13.91 30.97 -17.90
N SER A 587 12.60 30.83 -18.06
CA SER A 587 11.59 31.83 -17.73
C SER A 587 11.40 32.02 -16.23
N ASP A 588 11.07 33.26 -15.86
CA ASP A 588 10.47 33.56 -14.56
C ASP A 588 8.97 33.24 -14.54
N ASN A 589 8.38 33.10 -13.35
CA ASN A 589 6.95 32.90 -13.12
C ASN A 589 6.38 31.65 -13.82
N VAL A 590 7.03 30.52 -13.58
CA VAL A 590 6.60 29.22 -14.11
C VAL A 590 6.01 28.36 -13.00
N ALA A 591 4.83 27.81 -13.23
CA ALA A 591 4.16 26.92 -12.29
C ALA A 591 3.88 25.54 -12.93
N LEU A 592 4.27 24.47 -12.24
CA LEU A 592 4.08 23.09 -12.67
C LEU A 592 3.20 22.37 -11.65
N TYR A 593 2.13 21.72 -12.11
CA TYR A 593 1.19 21.01 -11.24
C TYR A 593 1.00 19.56 -11.70
N ASN A 594 1.16 18.61 -10.78
CA ASN A 594 0.77 17.20 -10.96
C ASN A 594 1.37 16.51 -12.21
N ILE A 595 2.63 16.81 -12.52
CA ILE A 595 3.37 16.20 -13.62
C ILE A 595 4.59 15.49 -13.05
N ASP A 596 4.85 14.27 -13.52
CA ASP A 596 6.08 13.53 -13.25
C ASP A 596 7.11 13.86 -14.33
N VAL A 597 8.28 14.36 -13.95
CA VAL A 597 9.41 14.63 -14.84
C VAL A 597 10.51 13.62 -14.56
N ARG A 598 10.96 12.91 -15.59
CA ARG A 598 11.92 11.80 -15.45
C ARG A 598 13.09 11.95 -16.41
N ASN A 599 14.30 11.65 -15.93
CA ASN A 599 15.43 11.39 -16.80
C ASN A 599 15.81 9.90 -16.72
N ASP A 600 15.67 9.20 -17.85
CA ASP A 600 15.80 7.75 -17.95
C ASP A 600 17.21 7.29 -18.40
N PHE A 601 18.22 8.17 -18.40
CA PHE A 601 19.59 7.85 -18.83
C PHE A 601 20.22 6.68 -18.05
N GLY A 602 19.95 6.58 -16.76
CA GLY A 602 20.43 5.47 -15.93
C GLY A 602 21.82 5.66 -15.31
N VAL A 603 22.43 4.54 -14.91
CA VAL A 603 23.73 4.49 -14.21
C VAL A 603 24.88 4.65 -15.20
N SER A 604 25.87 5.49 -14.87
CA SER A 604 27.15 5.55 -15.61
C SER A 604 28.35 5.65 -14.67
N GLU A 605 29.47 5.05 -15.08
CA GLU A 605 30.74 5.10 -14.33
C GLU A 605 31.44 6.46 -14.41
N THR A 606 31.17 7.22 -15.49
CA THR A 606 31.73 8.56 -15.74
C THR A 606 30.64 9.51 -16.26
N ASN A 607 30.57 10.72 -15.69
CA ASN A 607 29.64 11.79 -16.08
C ASN A 607 28.15 11.36 -16.17
N GLY A 608 27.68 10.54 -15.22
CA GLY A 608 26.32 9.98 -15.16
C GLY A 608 25.24 10.92 -14.62
N GLN A 609 25.56 12.20 -14.43
CA GLN A 609 24.63 13.22 -13.95
C GLN A 609 23.51 13.37 -14.97
N ALA A 610 22.25 13.18 -14.54
CA ALA A 610 21.12 13.07 -15.44
C ALA A 610 19.94 13.82 -14.82
N ILE A 611 19.74 15.07 -15.20
CA ILE A 611 18.81 15.96 -14.50
C ILE A 611 17.37 15.73 -14.98
N ALA A 612 16.42 15.59 -14.05
CA ALA A 612 15.00 15.61 -14.37
C ALA A 612 14.56 17.05 -14.64
N LEU A 613 14.87 17.98 -13.73
CA LEU A 613 14.52 19.39 -13.83
C LEU A 613 15.74 20.28 -13.59
N SER A 614 16.05 21.13 -14.58
CA SER A 614 17.01 22.22 -14.49
C SER A 614 16.27 23.55 -14.41
N ASN A 615 16.48 24.31 -13.33
CA ASN A 615 15.83 25.60 -13.18
C ASN A 615 16.81 26.75 -12.96
N TYR A 616 16.65 27.78 -13.80
CA TYR A 616 17.37 29.05 -13.75
C TYR A 616 16.44 30.26 -13.55
N GLY A 617 15.12 30.07 -13.63
CA GLY A 617 14.13 31.13 -13.49
C GLY A 617 13.77 31.43 -12.03
N SER A 618 13.28 32.63 -11.80
CA SER A 618 12.72 33.09 -10.53
C SER A 618 11.21 32.87 -10.47
N ASN A 619 10.66 32.77 -9.27
CA ASN A 619 9.25 32.50 -9.01
C ASN A 619 8.77 31.20 -9.67
N PHE A 620 9.59 30.14 -9.55
CA PHE A 620 9.24 28.81 -10.02
C PHE A 620 8.52 28.01 -8.94
N GLY A 621 7.33 27.48 -9.24
CA GLY A 621 6.57 26.63 -8.33
C GLY A 621 6.32 25.24 -8.89
N ALA A 622 6.64 24.20 -8.13
CA ALA A 622 6.26 22.81 -8.41
C ALA A 622 5.33 22.28 -7.33
N TYR A 623 4.13 21.86 -7.73
CA TYR A 623 3.02 21.52 -6.83
C TYR A 623 2.53 20.10 -7.10
N ALA A 624 2.76 19.21 -6.12
CA ALA A 624 2.43 17.79 -6.22
C ALA A 624 3.02 17.11 -7.48
N CYS A 625 4.23 17.48 -7.87
CA CYS A 625 4.94 16.92 -9.01
C CYS A 625 5.80 15.72 -8.61
N GLY A 626 6.21 14.92 -9.59
CA GLY A 626 7.24 13.89 -9.42
C GLY A 626 8.53 14.29 -10.13
N PHE A 627 9.69 14.07 -9.52
CA PHE A 627 11.00 14.27 -10.15
C PHE A 627 11.86 13.03 -9.93
N VAL A 628 12.27 12.36 -11.01
CA VAL A 628 12.96 11.06 -10.92
C VAL A 628 14.16 11.01 -11.87
N SER A 629 15.35 10.73 -11.37
CA SER A 629 16.53 10.41 -12.20
C SER A 629 17.60 9.63 -11.43
N TYR A 630 18.69 9.17 -12.05
CA TYR A 630 19.69 8.35 -11.34
C TYR A 630 20.70 9.11 -10.45
N GLN A 631 21.20 10.26 -10.88
CA GLN A 631 22.15 11.10 -10.15
C GLN A 631 21.86 12.55 -10.50
N ASP A 632 21.99 13.47 -9.55
CA ASP A 632 21.79 14.92 -9.77
C ASP A 632 20.37 15.25 -10.30
N THR A 633 19.33 14.82 -9.59
CA THR A 633 17.95 14.83 -10.10
C THR A 633 17.34 16.20 -10.26
N LEU A 634 17.56 17.09 -9.31
CA LEU A 634 16.95 18.40 -9.27
C LEU A 634 18.03 19.48 -9.19
N TYR A 635 18.21 20.19 -10.30
CA TYR A 635 19.18 21.28 -10.40
C TYR A 635 18.52 22.63 -10.11
N SER A 636 18.43 22.97 -8.83
CA SER A 636 17.87 24.22 -8.29
C SER A 636 18.92 25.33 -8.32
N ASN A 637 19.31 25.74 -9.53
CA ASN A 637 20.57 26.48 -9.72
C ASN A 637 20.50 28.00 -9.50
N LEU A 638 19.45 28.68 -9.98
CA LEU A 638 19.30 30.14 -9.90
C LEU A 638 17.84 30.52 -9.64
N GLY A 639 17.62 31.70 -9.05
CA GLY A 639 16.29 32.26 -8.83
C GLY A 639 15.59 31.67 -7.61
N THR A 640 14.38 32.17 -7.36
CA THR A 640 13.49 31.74 -6.28
C THR A 640 12.60 30.58 -6.71
N GLN A 641 12.52 29.54 -5.88
CA GLN A 641 11.89 28.26 -6.24
C GLN A 641 11.15 27.64 -5.06
N VAL A 642 9.96 27.08 -5.29
CA VAL A 642 9.25 26.25 -4.30
C VAL A 642 8.92 24.87 -4.86
N TYR A 643 9.05 23.86 -4.01
CA TYR A 643 8.66 22.49 -4.27
C TYR A 643 7.75 22.03 -3.13
N LEU A 644 6.46 21.90 -3.42
CA LEU A 644 5.44 21.68 -2.41
C LEU A 644 4.70 20.36 -2.69
N MET A 645 4.56 19.53 -1.67
CA MET A 645 3.83 18.25 -1.72
C MET A 645 4.29 17.32 -2.85
N SER A 646 5.53 17.42 -3.30
CA SER A 646 6.08 16.70 -4.45
C SER A 646 6.82 15.42 -4.04
N TYR A 647 7.13 14.58 -5.02
CA TYR A 647 7.95 13.39 -4.87
C TYR A 647 9.28 13.58 -5.60
N ILE A 648 10.40 13.42 -4.89
CA ILE A 648 11.74 13.56 -5.45
C ILE A 648 12.48 12.25 -5.20
N GLU A 649 12.80 11.50 -6.26
CA GLU A 649 13.49 10.21 -6.19
C GLU A 649 14.79 10.23 -6.98
N VAL A 650 15.81 9.61 -6.38
CA VAL A 650 17.09 9.37 -7.07
C VAL A 650 17.36 7.89 -7.23
N GLY A 651 17.30 7.45 -8.50
CA GLY A 651 17.64 6.14 -9.01
C GLY A 651 16.65 5.67 -10.10
N SER A 652 16.86 5.98 -11.38
CA SER A 652 16.24 5.20 -12.46
C SER A 652 17.31 4.33 -13.10
N ALA A 653 17.05 3.04 -13.28
CA ALA A 653 17.71 2.27 -14.32
C ALA A 653 16.59 1.60 -15.09
N GLN A 654 16.65 1.73 -16.42
CA GLN A 654 15.79 1.05 -17.38
C GLN A 654 15.50 -0.40 -16.96
N GLU A 655 14.34 -0.88 -17.43
CA GLU A 655 13.78 -2.23 -17.37
C GLU A 655 14.69 -3.37 -17.89
N SER A 656 15.99 -3.38 -17.56
CA SER A 656 16.96 -4.40 -17.94
C SER A 656 17.51 -5.11 -16.70
N PRO A 657 17.01 -6.32 -16.38
CA PRO A 657 17.51 -7.16 -15.28
C PRO A 657 19.00 -7.53 -15.40
N VAL A 658 19.61 -7.30 -16.58
CA VAL A 658 20.93 -7.83 -16.92
C VAL A 658 22.05 -6.84 -16.58
N ALA A 659 21.77 -5.54 -16.47
CA ALA A 659 22.78 -4.53 -16.16
C ALA A 659 23.04 -4.41 -14.64
N CYS A 660 22.05 -4.65 -13.78
CA CYS A 660 22.18 -4.43 -12.33
C CYS A 660 23.20 -5.34 -11.62
N LEU A 661 23.53 -6.51 -12.17
CA LEU A 661 24.46 -7.45 -11.53
C LEU A 661 25.94 -7.05 -11.66
N LEU A 662 26.31 -6.25 -12.67
CA LEU A 662 27.70 -5.82 -12.86
C LEU A 662 28.04 -4.54 -12.07
N TYR A 663 27.05 -3.69 -11.78
CA TYR A 663 27.26 -2.35 -11.23
C TYR A 663 27.28 -2.28 -9.70
N ILE A 664 27.19 -3.42 -8.99
CA ILE A 664 27.24 -3.53 -7.52
C ILE A 664 28.59 -3.05 -6.92
N HIS A 665 29.61 -2.84 -7.75
CA HIS A 665 30.98 -2.48 -7.30
C HIS A 665 31.33 -0.99 -7.39
N LEU A 666 30.43 -0.12 -7.86
CA LEU A 666 30.74 1.31 -7.90
C LEU A 666 30.31 1.99 -6.61
N ASN A 667 31.30 2.33 -5.76
CA ASN A 667 31.19 3.22 -4.60
C ASN A 667 30.82 4.68 -4.96
N LYS A 668 30.27 4.94 -6.16
CA LYS A 668 29.84 6.26 -6.62
C LYS A 668 28.32 6.26 -6.66
N GLY A 669 27.74 6.56 -5.50
CA GLY A 669 26.31 6.40 -5.24
C GLY A 669 25.42 7.40 -5.97
N ALA A 670 24.11 7.27 -5.75
CA ALA A 670 23.13 8.31 -6.02
C ALA A 670 23.47 9.50 -5.12
N VAL A 671 24.23 10.47 -5.62
CA VAL A 671 24.71 11.62 -4.85
C VAL A 671 24.10 12.91 -5.39
N ASP A 672 24.00 13.90 -4.49
CA ASP A 672 23.65 15.29 -4.78
C ASP A 672 22.25 15.45 -5.41
N PHE A 673 21.23 14.86 -4.77
CA PHE A 673 19.87 14.78 -5.34
C PHE A 673 19.30 16.15 -5.72
N ILE A 674 19.46 17.09 -4.80
CA ILE A 674 19.00 18.47 -4.90
C ILE A 674 20.24 19.35 -4.77
N PHE A 675 20.60 20.01 -5.86
CA PHE A 675 21.87 20.72 -5.95
C PHE A 675 21.74 21.99 -6.80
N GLY A 676 22.71 22.88 -6.66
CA GLY A 676 22.70 24.18 -7.33
C GLY A 676 23.61 25.19 -6.64
N ARG A 677 23.93 26.28 -7.32
CA ARG A 677 24.93 27.25 -6.84
C ARG A 677 24.32 28.50 -6.20
N GLN A 678 23.28 29.06 -6.81
CA GLN A 678 22.72 30.38 -6.47
C GLN A 678 21.20 30.35 -6.27
N GLY A 679 20.60 29.16 -6.21
CA GLY A 679 19.18 28.99 -6.04
C GLY A 679 18.74 29.33 -4.62
N GLN A 680 17.61 30.00 -4.52
CA GLN A 680 16.85 30.24 -3.31
C GLN A 680 15.66 29.30 -3.34
N ALA A 681 15.66 28.25 -2.50
CA ALA A 681 14.68 27.18 -2.64
C ALA A 681 14.03 26.77 -1.32
N TYR A 682 12.71 26.60 -1.39
CA TYR A 682 11.89 26.14 -0.28
C TYR A 682 11.20 24.81 -0.63
N PHE A 683 11.38 23.81 0.21
CA PHE A 683 10.84 22.48 0.04
C PHE A 683 9.91 22.17 1.19
N GLU A 684 8.61 22.02 0.93
CA GLU A 684 7.65 21.72 2.00
C GLU A 684 6.76 20.52 1.70
N ARG A 685 6.60 19.65 2.71
CA ARG A 685 5.74 18.45 2.66
C ARG A 685 6.04 17.51 1.48
N ASN A 686 7.28 17.49 1.01
CA ASN A 686 7.70 16.56 -0.04
C ASN A 686 8.06 15.20 0.54
N THR A 687 7.95 14.18 -0.30
CA THR A 687 8.57 12.87 -0.07
C THR A 687 9.87 12.82 -0.85
N ILE A 688 10.99 12.67 -0.15
CA ILE A 688 12.34 12.55 -0.73
C ILE A 688 12.79 11.09 -0.58
N ALA A 689 12.91 10.38 -1.69
CA ALA A 689 13.19 8.96 -1.74
C ALA A 689 14.61 8.66 -2.25
N SER A 690 15.38 7.94 -1.45
CA SER A 690 16.74 7.51 -1.82
C SER A 690 16.74 6.06 -2.31
N LYS A 691 17.25 5.80 -3.52
CA LYS A 691 17.48 4.44 -4.05
C LYS A 691 18.90 3.94 -3.87
N GLY A 692 19.88 4.82 -3.61
CA GLY A 692 21.29 4.44 -3.44
C GLY A 692 21.97 5.22 -2.31
N ALA A 693 23.15 4.76 -1.88
CA ALA A 693 24.00 5.53 -0.97
C ALA A 693 24.31 6.93 -1.55
N GLY A 694 24.45 7.95 -0.69
CA GLY A 694 24.87 9.29 -1.11
C GLY A 694 24.27 10.43 -0.30
N CYS A 695 24.15 11.62 -0.90
CA CYS A 695 23.75 12.85 -0.22
C CYS A 695 22.46 13.41 -0.83
N ILE A 696 21.48 13.77 -0.01
CA ILE A 696 20.23 14.37 -0.47
C ILE A 696 20.48 15.77 -1.04
N THR A 697 21.21 16.63 -0.33
CA THR A 697 21.48 17.99 -0.82
C THR A 697 22.96 18.25 -1.08
N ALA A 698 23.26 19.05 -2.10
CA ALA A 698 24.59 19.60 -2.35
C ALA A 698 24.51 21.08 -2.75
N SER A 699 24.63 21.96 -1.76
CA SER A 699 24.62 23.41 -2.00
C SER A 699 26.00 23.89 -2.46
N GLY A 700 26.06 24.43 -3.67
CA GLY A 700 27.26 24.89 -4.38
C GLY A 700 27.56 26.37 -4.23
N ARG A 701 27.13 26.98 -3.13
CA ARG A 701 27.23 28.42 -2.91
C ARG A 701 28.68 28.84 -2.66
N GLU A 702 29.16 29.80 -3.45
CA GLU A 702 30.57 30.27 -3.48
C GLU A 702 30.78 31.62 -2.79
N SER A 703 29.72 32.30 -2.35
CA SER A 703 29.79 33.62 -1.72
C SER A 703 28.79 33.73 -0.57
N ASN A 704 29.01 34.70 0.33
CA ASN A 704 28.13 34.91 1.48
C ASN A 704 26.89 35.79 1.17
N ASP A 705 26.07 35.42 0.18
CA ASP A 705 24.78 36.06 -0.16
C ASP A 705 23.54 35.58 0.66
N SER A 706 22.31 35.71 0.18
CA SER A 706 21.11 35.22 0.88
C SER A 706 20.62 33.83 0.43
N SER A 707 21.29 33.20 -0.53
CA SER A 707 20.85 31.93 -1.12
C SER A 707 20.91 30.79 -0.10
N ILE A 708 19.80 30.07 0.03
CA ILE A 708 19.62 29.02 1.02
C ILE A 708 18.60 27.99 0.54
N TYR A 709 18.78 26.74 0.96
CA TYR A 709 17.75 25.71 0.87
C TYR A 709 17.12 25.47 2.23
N ILE A 710 15.79 25.60 2.31
CA ILE A 710 15.03 25.30 3.52
C ILE A 710 14.05 24.17 3.22
N PHE A 711 14.13 23.11 4.03
CA PHE A 711 13.25 21.96 4.00
C PHE A 711 12.36 22.00 5.24
N GLU A 712 11.05 22.01 5.05
CA GLU A 712 10.02 22.08 6.09
C GLU A 712 9.06 20.89 5.97
N GLN A 713 8.83 20.15 7.05
CA GLN A 713 7.84 19.05 7.09
C GLN A 713 8.01 17.98 6.00
N ASN A 714 9.23 17.74 5.53
CA ASN A 714 9.48 16.73 4.50
C ASN A 714 9.54 15.32 5.11
N ASN A 715 9.37 14.31 4.27
CA ASN A 715 9.52 12.90 4.62
C ASN A 715 10.66 12.27 3.81
N VAL A 716 11.70 11.79 4.49
CA VAL A 716 12.88 11.17 3.88
C VAL A 716 12.77 9.65 4.01
N ILE A 717 12.67 8.94 2.89
CA ILE A 717 12.42 7.48 2.86
C ILE A 717 13.38 6.75 1.91
N ALA A 718 13.48 5.43 2.06
CA ALA A 718 14.06 4.58 1.03
C ALA A 718 13.06 4.45 -0.13
N ALA A 719 13.53 4.52 -1.37
CA ALA A 719 12.72 4.20 -2.55
C ALA A 719 12.24 2.73 -2.50
N LEU A 720 11.13 2.43 -3.17
CA LEU A 720 10.50 1.09 -3.12
C LEU A 720 11.43 -0.04 -3.57
N ASP A 721 12.33 0.26 -4.51
CA ASP A 721 13.34 -0.63 -5.07
C ASP A 721 14.78 -0.16 -4.76
N ALA A 722 14.96 0.45 -3.58
CA ALA A 722 16.26 0.87 -3.06
C ALA A 722 17.30 -0.26 -3.07
N PHE A 723 18.52 0.08 -3.46
CA PHE A 723 19.68 -0.79 -3.41
C PHE A 723 20.07 -1.12 -1.97
N SER A 724 20.76 -2.25 -1.79
CA SER A 724 21.19 -2.71 -0.47
C SER A 724 22.15 -1.76 0.24
N ASN A 725 22.81 -0.86 -0.51
CA ASN A 725 23.75 0.12 0.04
C ASN A 725 23.08 1.37 0.63
N VAL A 726 21.76 1.56 0.56
CA VAL A 726 21.06 2.73 1.14
C VAL A 726 21.18 2.79 2.67
N THR A 727 21.03 1.64 3.33
CA THR A 727 20.95 1.58 4.81
C THR A 727 22.28 2.00 5.43
N GLY A 728 22.28 3.12 6.17
CA GLY A 728 23.44 3.63 6.88
C GLY A 728 24.45 4.42 6.02
N ASN A 729 24.18 4.64 4.73
CA ASN A 729 25.10 5.33 3.81
C ASN A 729 24.45 6.52 3.08
N VAL A 730 23.32 7.02 3.58
CA VAL A 730 22.68 8.23 3.09
C VAL A 730 22.88 9.37 4.10
N TYR A 731 23.20 10.55 3.59
CA TYR A 731 23.35 11.79 4.34
C TYR A 731 22.27 12.79 3.90
N LEU A 732 21.85 13.68 4.81
CA LEU A 732 20.98 14.80 4.48
C LEU A 732 21.64 15.77 3.49
N GLY A 733 22.96 15.88 3.53
CA GLY A 733 23.68 16.67 2.55
C GLY A 733 25.17 16.74 2.78
N ARG A 734 25.84 17.43 1.85
CA ARG A 734 27.25 17.81 1.90
C ARG A 734 27.48 19.18 1.26
N PRO A 735 28.51 19.92 1.65
CA PRO A 735 28.81 21.20 1.01
C PRO A 735 29.42 20.96 -0.37
N TRP A 736 28.86 21.56 -1.42
CA TRP A 736 29.53 21.63 -2.72
C TRP A 736 30.33 22.92 -2.88
N GLY A 737 29.93 24.03 -2.26
CA GLY A 737 30.70 25.27 -2.20
C GLY A 737 31.03 25.67 -0.76
N ASP A 738 32.03 26.53 -0.57
CA ASP A 738 32.54 26.94 0.75
C ASP A 738 31.51 27.64 1.63
N TYR A 739 30.44 28.13 1.02
CA TYR A 739 29.38 28.89 1.66
C TYR A 739 28.04 28.16 1.56
N ALA A 740 28.03 26.82 1.47
CA ALA A 740 26.82 25.99 1.41
C ALA A 740 25.84 26.30 2.57
N ARG A 741 24.54 26.44 2.28
CA ARG A 741 23.50 26.70 3.29
C ARG A 741 22.28 25.82 3.09
N VAL A 742 22.01 24.93 4.03
CA VAL A 742 20.89 23.99 4.01
C VAL A 742 20.33 23.83 5.42
N ILE A 743 19.01 23.94 5.55
CA ILE A 743 18.31 23.76 6.81
C ILE A 743 17.19 22.75 6.62
N LEU A 744 17.09 21.75 7.50
CA LEU A 744 15.98 20.82 7.56
C LEU A 744 15.21 20.96 8.87
N LYS A 745 13.91 21.17 8.79
CA LYS A 745 13.03 21.39 9.94
C LYS A 745 11.82 20.49 9.87
N ASN A 746 11.38 20.01 11.04
CA ASN A 746 10.17 19.19 11.21
C ASN A 746 10.15 17.97 10.25
N THR A 747 11.32 17.44 9.91
CA THR A 747 11.46 16.42 8.87
C THR A 747 11.36 15.03 9.47
N THR A 748 10.50 14.18 8.92
CA THR A 748 10.41 12.77 9.33
C THR A 748 11.40 11.95 8.52
N VAL A 749 12.24 11.15 9.17
CA VAL A 749 13.28 10.33 8.54
C VAL A 749 12.97 8.85 8.76
N GLY A 750 12.38 8.23 7.74
CA GLY A 750 11.98 6.83 7.68
C GLY A 750 12.98 5.90 6.99
N LEU A 751 14.23 6.31 6.82
CA LEU A 751 15.33 5.47 6.32
C LEU A 751 16.54 5.60 7.24
N GLN A 752 17.30 4.53 7.45
CA GLN A 752 18.49 4.60 8.31
C GLN A 752 19.59 5.44 7.65
N LEU A 753 19.78 6.67 8.12
CA LEU A 753 20.87 7.53 7.65
C LEU A 753 22.23 7.01 8.15
N ASN A 754 23.28 7.51 7.51
CA ASN A 754 24.61 7.46 8.09
C ASN A 754 24.61 8.15 9.46
N LYS A 755 25.37 7.61 10.41
CA LYS A 755 25.42 8.14 11.77
C LYS A 755 25.85 9.60 11.83
N ALA A 756 26.69 10.07 10.91
CA ALA A 756 27.08 11.48 10.88
C ALA A 756 25.92 12.39 10.46
N VAL A 757 24.90 11.87 9.75
CA VAL A 757 23.78 12.60 9.15
C VAL A 757 24.18 13.58 8.05
N TRP A 758 25.25 14.34 8.25
CA TRP A 758 25.87 15.26 7.30
C TRP A 758 27.27 14.78 6.92
N SER A 759 27.64 14.96 5.65
CA SER A 759 28.98 14.63 5.15
C SER A 759 29.76 15.91 4.86
N GLU A 760 31.08 15.85 5.04
CA GLU A 760 32.00 16.81 4.42
C GLU A 760 32.03 16.62 2.89
N TRP A 761 32.60 17.57 2.15
CA TRP A 761 32.76 17.43 0.70
C TRP A 761 33.68 16.26 0.35
N ASN A 762 34.91 16.27 0.89
CA ASN A 762 35.81 15.12 0.96
C ASN A 762 36.94 15.37 1.98
N SER A 763 37.65 14.32 2.39
CA SER A 763 38.67 14.41 3.46
C SER A 763 39.87 15.31 3.16
N GLY A 764 40.16 15.59 1.89
CA GLY A 764 41.24 16.50 1.49
C GLY A 764 40.81 17.96 1.34
N ASP A 765 39.51 18.20 1.24
CA ASP A 765 38.88 19.50 1.06
C ASP A 765 37.47 19.45 1.67
N PRO A 766 37.33 19.57 3.01
CA PRO A 766 36.07 19.34 3.69
C PRO A 766 34.98 20.37 3.39
N ARG A 767 35.38 21.63 3.11
CA ARG A 767 34.51 22.81 2.87
C ARG A 767 33.51 23.08 4.00
N THR A 768 33.97 23.11 5.25
CA THR A 768 33.09 23.22 6.43
C THR A 768 33.21 24.53 7.21
N ASP A 769 34.10 25.45 6.79
CA ASP A 769 34.42 26.65 7.57
C ASP A 769 33.34 27.74 7.54
N ASN A 770 32.67 27.93 6.40
CA ASN A 770 31.71 29.04 6.20
C ASN A 770 30.28 28.56 5.85
N ILE A 771 29.97 27.30 6.16
CA ILE A 771 28.70 26.67 5.81
C ILE A 771 27.65 26.84 6.92
N LEU A 772 26.38 26.70 6.56
CA LEU A 772 25.26 26.62 7.49
C LEU A 772 24.48 25.35 7.21
N PHE A 773 24.81 24.26 7.91
CA PHE A 773 24.00 23.04 7.92
C PHE A 773 23.31 22.91 9.25
N ALA A 774 21.98 22.87 9.22
CA ALA A 774 21.21 22.89 10.44
C ALA A 774 19.97 22.00 10.39
N GLU A 775 19.59 21.49 11.55
CA GLU A 775 18.39 20.68 11.75
C GLU A 775 17.55 21.20 12.90
N TYR A 776 16.22 21.09 12.79
CA TYR A 776 15.27 21.34 13.86
C TYR A 776 14.16 20.29 13.86
N ASP A 777 13.87 19.70 15.02
CA ASP A 777 12.77 18.74 15.22
C ASP A 777 12.66 17.64 14.12
N SER A 778 13.81 17.16 13.65
CA SER A 778 13.85 16.00 12.76
C SER A 778 13.56 14.73 13.58
N THR A 779 12.56 13.96 13.19
CA THR A 779 12.06 12.78 13.92
C THR A 779 12.17 11.50 13.09
N GLY A 780 11.88 10.34 13.67
CA GLY A 780 11.93 9.03 13.01
C GLY A 780 13.16 8.20 13.35
N PHE A 781 13.13 6.89 13.02
CA PHE A 781 14.19 5.96 13.39
C PHE A 781 15.51 6.26 12.67
N GLY A 782 15.45 6.94 11.52
CA GLY A 782 16.62 7.26 10.71
C GLY A 782 17.64 8.16 11.38
N VAL A 783 17.20 8.98 12.34
CA VAL A 783 18.03 9.94 13.09
C VAL A 783 18.22 9.57 14.56
N ALA A 784 17.65 8.45 15.03
CA ALA A 784 17.60 8.07 16.45
C ALA A 784 18.99 7.85 17.11
N ASN A 785 20.04 7.63 16.31
CA ASN A 785 21.42 7.42 16.78
C ASN A 785 22.43 8.34 16.08
N ALA A 786 22.00 9.53 15.68
CA ALA A 786 22.82 10.51 14.98
C ALA A 786 23.94 11.09 15.86
N SER A 787 25.17 11.04 15.36
CA SER A 787 26.34 11.75 15.89
C SER A 787 26.66 12.89 14.93
N ARG A 788 25.96 14.01 15.09
CA ARG A 788 26.11 15.18 14.21
C ARG A 788 27.56 15.69 14.25
N PRO A 789 28.17 15.99 13.10
CA PRO A 789 29.52 16.55 13.04
C PRO A 789 29.54 17.96 13.64
N SER A 790 30.72 18.43 14.03
CA SER A 790 30.89 19.74 14.68
C SER A 790 30.48 20.94 13.83
N PHE A 791 30.39 20.78 12.51
CA PHE A 791 29.94 21.81 11.56
C PHE A 791 28.42 21.82 11.34
N ALA A 792 27.68 20.85 11.88
CA ALA A 792 26.23 20.80 11.80
C ALA A 792 25.60 21.28 13.10
N THR A 793 24.56 22.09 12.99
CA THR A 793 23.89 22.74 14.14
C THR A 793 22.51 22.15 14.37
N VAL A 794 22.17 21.84 15.63
CA VAL A 794 20.77 21.59 16.02
C VAL A 794 20.20 22.89 16.55
N LEU A 795 19.25 23.47 15.82
CA LEU A 795 18.66 24.75 16.17
C LEU A 795 17.75 24.62 17.40
N THR A 796 17.65 25.70 18.16
CA THR A 796 16.56 25.91 19.11
C THR A 796 15.27 26.29 18.37
N GLY A 797 14.13 26.24 19.07
CA GLY A 797 12.85 26.66 18.47
C GLY A 797 12.84 28.14 18.05
N GLU A 798 13.55 29.00 18.78
CA GLU A 798 13.67 30.43 18.45
C GLU A 798 14.50 30.64 17.19
N GLU A 799 15.66 30.00 17.08
CA GLU A 799 16.51 30.07 15.88
C GLU A 799 15.81 29.44 14.65
N ALA A 800 15.11 28.32 14.84
CA ALA A 800 14.39 27.65 13.76
C ALA A 800 13.21 28.46 13.19
N ALA A 801 12.62 29.35 14.02
CA ALA A 801 11.52 30.22 13.62
C ALA A 801 11.98 31.36 12.69
N GLU A 802 13.27 31.70 12.68
CA GLU A 802 13.83 32.70 11.76
C GLU A 802 13.87 32.20 10.32
N TYR A 803 13.82 30.87 10.09
CA TYR A 803 13.93 30.26 8.77
C TYR A 803 12.54 29.89 8.23
N THR A 804 11.93 30.81 7.49
CA THR A 804 10.61 30.65 6.88
C THR A 804 10.68 30.63 5.36
N ILE A 805 9.55 30.36 4.68
CA ILE A 805 9.45 30.53 3.23
C ILE A 805 9.89 31.92 2.77
N SER A 806 9.55 32.98 3.52
CA SER A 806 9.94 34.35 3.13
C SER A 806 11.44 34.59 3.24
N THR A 807 12.13 33.91 4.15
CA THR A 807 13.60 33.96 4.21
C THR A 807 14.27 33.15 3.09
N ALA A 808 13.61 32.08 2.62
CA ALA A 808 14.11 31.29 1.51
C ALA A 808 13.95 32.04 0.18
N VAL A 809 12.76 32.56 -0.10
CA VAL A 809 12.35 33.02 -1.45
C VAL A 809 11.82 34.45 -1.50
N GLY A 810 11.98 35.22 -0.42
CA GLY A 810 11.57 36.62 -0.34
C GLY A 810 10.14 36.84 0.17
N ASN A 811 9.87 38.05 0.67
CA ASN A 811 8.56 38.41 1.25
C ASN A 811 7.42 38.49 0.21
N ASN A 812 7.73 38.59 -1.07
CA ASN A 812 6.77 38.61 -2.17
C ASN A 812 6.31 37.20 -2.59
N TYR A 813 6.66 36.15 -1.84
CA TYR A 813 6.27 34.78 -2.17
C TYR A 813 4.74 34.61 -2.31
N THR A 814 3.95 35.39 -1.56
CA THR A 814 2.49 35.37 -1.63
C THR A 814 1.91 35.77 -2.99
N ASP A 815 2.72 36.42 -3.85
CA ASP A 815 2.27 36.88 -5.16
C ASP A 815 2.33 35.78 -6.23
N TRP A 816 3.10 34.71 -6.00
CA TRP A 816 3.40 33.69 -7.01
C TRP A 816 3.40 32.26 -6.50
N VAL A 817 3.51 32.04 -5.19
CA VAL A 817 3.37 30.72 -4.56
C VAL A 817 1.89 30.39 -4.38
N ASP A 818 1.48 29.22 -4.85
CA ASP A 818 0.13 28.72 -4.64
C ASP A 818 -0.06 28.32 -3.17
N ALA A 819 -0.81 29.16 -2.44
CA ALA A 819 -1.06 28.99 -1.01
C ALA A 819 -1.86 27.72 -0.68
N ASP A 820 -2.60 27.14 -1.63
CA ASP A 820 -3.32 25.89 -1.40
C ASP A 820 -2.35 24.74 -1.07
N TYR A 821 -1.09 24.87 -1.49
CA TYR A 821 -0.03 23.88 -1.29
C TYR A 821 0.95 24.24 -0.16
N LEU A 822 0.71 25.28 0.63
CA LEU A 822 1.48 25.65 1.83
C LEU A 822 0.83 25.15 3.14
N ALA A 823 1.58 25.25 4.24
CA ALA A 823 1.15 24.90 5.58
C ALA A 823 0.45 25.95 6.45
#